data_AF-A0A5C5YBJ5-F1
#
_entry.id   AF-A0A5C5YBJ5-F1
#
_cell.length_a   1.000
_cell.length_b   1.000
_cell.length_c   1.000
_cell.angle_alpha   90.00
_cell.angle_beta   90.00
_cell.angle_gamma   90.00
#
_symmetry.space_group_name_H-M   'P 1'
#
loop_
_entity.id
_entity.type
_entity.pdbx_description
1 polymer ?
#
loop_
_entity_poly.entity_id
_entity_poly.type
_entity_poly.pdbx_seq_one_letter_code
_entity_poly.pdbx_strand_id
1 'polypeptide(L)'
;MRIPSQLDQDGLYPMPGRRFAAPGGRPGGGQSWRKVIRLAIALALVLVVMGRAADPKYYRVFFPETPQKVAFAASDQPAIRPGSPQQSSFSDAVDEAMAGQGGVAEAEMAKPELADSRSNPGAEADEPGLGSSKGAGDVSDEELAQMLERVIDGATWRGEDNDAFRALRAIADRASTEDAAEIGVLPLLQQPDLYRGSKVRIRGGAVRCDVVEDYFQVWIKPADGTNRPALAIVNQVPDSLRKLSGGTYTNGLELEVIGRFLKRLAYRSGKGADVVPVVIGRIDQIERSAVSDALSIPDVSTPISAGTWIWFAAASAAGVLLAVGIFWHSQRQSRRIRKQRQSGRDSTLHLSVWVLFLSLVATSENVLADSALDLISGFDAARMENVFPVDGDGEAVAEMAKLVYRLDRLDPTSLASRANAASLDHELGLGDASAFRGNVDQIQSIPVPADLRSYLEFPRLYQLIIRPTESPKEAWVVISSGVPPDLQTGDIVWGVGVSVLGSAVDDMVVPIRRALATGGLSWQPQEIRSVGWRLLADQGFDLGLLDDIRRANRKPLRAEDQRSFYAMMDASRYVTGDTPIPKRVPIVDLLTRPERLAGDYVRIDAELVRVTRVQVAPARQASGEVSATSYYQLDAMGNVGDVEIQIEAPDGGGPPLRLKNRFPVSIVVNELPEFLEAAMTGDPVTVAVRRPVVVDGFYYRLWSYESDLSQRAQGSSNQLSPLIIATSIDARLVPEGDPIGVGRIGWLVTGAILLGAVAILVWNLTNRRRDRFAGLSRPEPEFDLNRLKPDDQQR
;
A
#
# COMPACT_ATOMS: atom_id res chain seq x y z
N MET A 1 14.70 35.63 37.46
CA MET A 1 14.17 35.95 38.80
C MET A 1 13.54 34.69 39.38
N ARG A 2 14.11 34.16 40.47
CA ARG A 2 13.59 33.00 41.24
C ARG A 2 12.90 33.54 42.49
N ILE A 3 11.68 33.10 42.76
CA ILE A 3 10.99 33.25 44.05
C ILE A 3 10.52 31.86 44.49
N PRO A 4 10.70 31.49 45.77
CA PRO A 4 10.69 30.11 46.24
C PRO A 4 9.31 29.65 46.72
N SER A 5 9.06 28.35 46.62
CA SER A 5 7.89 27.68 47.19
C SER A 5 8.23 27.10 48.57
N GLN A 6 7.93 27.85 49.62
CA GLN A 6 7.62 27.32 50.94
C GLN A 6 6.14 27.62 51.19
N LEU A 7 5.33 26.57 51.31
CA LEU A 7 3.97 26.62 51.84
C LEU A 7 3.77 25.34 52.66
N ASP A 8 4.14 25.44 53.94
CA ASP A 8 3.43 24.75 55.01
C ASP A 8 2.06 25.43 55.18
N GLN A 9 1.02 24.62 55.33
CA GLN A 9 -0.20 25.00 56.05
C GLN A 9 -0.60 23.82 56.94
N ASP A 10 -0.34 24.01 58.24
CA ASP A 10 -1.28 23.90 59.36
C ASP A 10 -2.47 22.93 59.18
N GLY A 11 -2.72 21.98 60.08
CA GLY A 11 -2.66 22.14 61.53
C GLY A 11 -4.07 22.38 62.07
N LEU A 12 -4.84 21.31 62.28
CA LEU A 12 -6.08 21.32 63.07
C LEU A 12 -5.83 20.60 64.39
N TYR A 13 -5.59 21.42 65.41
CA TYR A 13 -5.49 21.17 66.86
C TYR A 13 -6.64 20.27 67.43
N PRO A 14 -6.54 19.65 68.64
CA PRO A 14 -6.04 20.33 69.85
C PRO A 14 -5.16 19.56 70.86
N MET A 15 -4.23 20.32 71.43
CA MET A 15 -3.65 20.20 72.78
C MET A 15 -4.77 20.24 73.85
N PRO A 16 -4.62 19.77 75.12
CA PRO A 16 -3.45 20.07 75.98
C PRO A 16 -3.11 19.06 77.12
N GLY A 17 -1.96 19.27 77.78
CA GLY A 17 -1.89 19.14 79.24
C GLY A 17 -0.85 18.20 79.86
N ARG A 18 0.26 18.80 80.31
CA ARG A 18 0.93 18.63 81.61
C ARG A 18 1.16 17.21 82.23
N ARG A 19 2.44 17.00 82.57
CA ARG A 19 3.04 16.60 83.87
C ARG A 19 3.70 15.20 84.00
N PHE A 20 4.96 15.29 84.47
CA PHE A 20 5.72 14.40 85.35
C PHE A 20 6.23 13.02 84.87
N ALA A 21 7.56 12.91 84.86
CA ALA A 21 8.36 11.71 85.19
C ALA A 21 8.01 11.21 86.61
N ALA A 22 8.15 9.96 87.05
CA ALA A 22 8.97 8.82 86.63
C ALA A 22 8.28 7.47 87.04
N PRO A 23 8.98 6.37 87.41
CA PRO A 23 9.23 5.20 86.56
C PRO A 23 8.53 3.91 87.07
N GLY A 24 8.43 2.89 86.21
CA GLY A 24 8.16 1.51 86.64
C GLY A 24 6.93 0.87 86.02
N GLY A 25 7.13 0.14 84.91
CA GLY A 25 6.09 -0.70 84.31
C GLY A 25 6.74 -1.79 83.45
N ARG A 26 6.60 -3.04 83.89
CA ARG A 26 7.17 -4.25 83.30
C ARG A 26 6.93 -4.35 81.77
N PRO A 27 7.87 -4.90 80.98
CA PRO A 27 7.69 -5.06 79.54
C PRO A 27 6.63 -6.14 79.25
N GLY A 28 5.46 -5.71 78.80
CA GLY A 28 4.39 -6.59 78.33
C GLY A 28 4.71 -7.16 76.94
N GLY A 29 4.98 -8.46 76.87
CA GLY A 29 5.31 -9.24 75.67
C GLY A 29 4.20 -9.40 74.61
N GLY A 30 3.31 -8.42 74.43
CA GLY A 30 2.20 -8.47 73.46
C GLY A 30 2.41 -7.68 72.17
N GLN A 31 3.47 -6.86 72.08
CA GLN A 31 3.61 -5.86 71.01
C GLN A 31 4.30 -6.38 69.73
N SER A 32 5.06 -7.49 69.81
CA SER A 32 5.71 -8.08 68.63
C SER A 32 4.70 -8.77 67.69
N TRP A 33 3.68 -9.44 68.26
CA TRP A 33 2.66 -10.14 67.48
C TRP A 33 1.83 -9.20 66.60
N ARG A 34 1.52 -7.99 67.08
CA ARG A 34 0.79 -6.98 66.29
C ARG A 34 1.62 -6.42 65.13
N LYS A 35 2.94 -6.32 65.29
CA LYS A 35 3.85 -5.91 64.19
C LYS A 35 3.97 -7.01 63.13
N VAL A 36 4.02 -8.27 63.55
CA VAL A 36 4.03 -9.43 62.63
C VAL A 36 2.71 -9.54 61.86
N ILE A 37 1.57 -9.33 62.52
CA ILE A 37 0.26 -9.31 61.85
C ILE A 37 0.18 -8.18 60.80
N ARG A 38 0.62 -6.96 61.14
CA ARG A 38 0.62 -5.84 60.17
C ARG A 38 1.53 -6.10 58.98
N LEU A 39 2.70 -6.71 59.21
CA LEU A 39 3.61 -7.08 58.12
C LEU A 39 3.03 -8.18 57.23
N ALA A 40 2.39 -9.19 57.82
CA ALA A 40 1.71 -10.25 57.08
C ALA A 40 0.53 -9.72 56.26
N ILE A 41 -0.26 -8.79 56.80
CA ILE A 41 -1.34 -8.11 56.08
C ILE A 41 -0.78 -7.27 54.94
N ALA A 42 0.29 -6.48 55.17
CA ALA A 42 0.92 -5.70 54.11
C ALA A 42 1.48 -6.58 52.98
N LEU A 43 2.11 -7.71 53.31
CA LEU A 43 2.61 -8.68 52.33
C LEU A 43 1.47 -9.35 51.55
N ALA A 44 0.38 -9.74 52.23
CA ALA A 44 -0.80 -10.28 51.58
C ALA A 44 -1.43 -9.26 50.64
N LEU A 45 -1.45 -7.98 51.02
CA LEU A 45 -1.99 -6.90 50.20
C LEU A 45 -1.12 -6.63 48.96
N VAL A 46 0.21 -6.67 49.09
CA VAL A 46 1.14 -6.60 47.95
C VAL A 46 0.96 -7.79 47.02
N LEU A 47 0.81 -9.01 47.53
CA LEU A 47 0.56 -10.20 46.71
C LEU A 47 -0.79 -10.15 45.99
N VAL A 48 -1.83 -9.61 46.64
CA VAL A 48 -3.15 -9.39 46.02
C VAL A 48 -3.07 -8.32 44.93
N VAL A 49 -2.33 -7.24 45.16
CA VAL A 49 -2.12 -6.18 44.16
C VAL A 49 -1.29 -6.71 42.99
N MET A 50 -0.22 -7.46 43.22
CA MET A 50 0.55 -8.10 42.15
C MET A 50 -0.27 -9.17 41.40
N GLY A 51 -1.12 -9.92 42.09
CA GLY A 51 -2.04 -10.87 41.46
C GLY A 51 -3.11 -10.19 40.61
N ARG A 52 -3.69 -9.09 41.10
CA ARG A 52 -4.63 -8.24 40.33
C ARG A 52 -3.94 -7.53 39.17
N ALA A 53 -2.69 -7.11 39.33
CA ALA A 53 -1.86 -6.54 38.28
C ALA A 53 -1.29 -7.58 37.31
N ALA A 54 -1.48 -8.87 37.56
CA ALA A 54 -1.21 -9.93 36.59
C ALA A 54 -2.48 -10.34 35.82
N ASP A 55 -3.66 -9.85 36.24
CA ASP A 55 -4.93 -10.16 35.60
C ASP A 55 -5.04 -9.40 34.26
N PRO A 56 -5.01 -10.11 33.11
CA PRO A 56 -4.93 -9.50 31.78
C PRO A 56 -6.07 -8.53 31.50
N LYS A 57 -7.18 -8.63 32.23
CA LYS A 57 -8.35 -7.76 32.10
C LYS A 57 -8.03 -6.28 32.33
N TYR A 58 -7.03 -5.95 33.17
CA TYR A 58 -6.64 -4.56 33.44
C TYR A 58 -5.69 -3.98 32.40
N TYR A 59 -4.91 -4.83 31.71
CA TYR A 59 -3.97 -4.40 30.66
C TYR A 59 -4.56 -4.51 29.26
N ARG A 60 -5.60 -5.33 29.04
CA ARG A 60 -6.34 -5.44 27.78
C ARG A 60 -6.93 -4.13 27.26
N VAL A 61 -7.24 -3.18 28.15
CA VAL A 61 -7.69 -1.83 27.77
C VAL A 61 -6.55 -1.02 27.12
N PHE A 62 -5.30 -1.32 27.47
CA PHE A 62 -4.12 -0.63 26.99
C PHE A 62 -3.37 -1.42 25.90
N PHE A 63 -3.53 -2.74 25.85
CA PHE A 63 -2.83 -3.66 24.94
C PHE A 63 -3.75 -4.86 24.56
N PRO A 64 -4.60 -4.75 23.53
CA PRO A 64 -5.35 -5.90 23.03
C PRO A 64 -4.40 -6.89 22.32
N GLU A 65 -4.32 -8.14 22.82
CA GLU A 65 -3.41 -9.17 22.31
C GLU A 65 -3.89 -9.86 21.03
N THR A 66 -2.91 -10.23 20.20
CA THR A 66 -2.96 -11.01 18.95
C THR A 66 -2.91 -12.53 19.25
N PRO A 67 -3.43 -13.41 18.36
CA PRO A 67 -3.46 -14.84 18.61
C PRO A 67 -2.10 -15.56 18.44
N GLN A 68 -1.97 -16.59 19.29
CA GLN A 68 -0.83 -17.46 19.60
C GLN A 68 -0.29 -18.30 18.43
N LYS A 69 1.04 -18.38 18.29
CA LYS A 69 1.74 -19.22 17.30
C LYS A 69 2.19 -20.56 17.91
N VAL A 70 1.95 -21.65 17.16
CA VAL A 70 2.41 -23.03 17.41
C VAL A 70 3.89 -23.15 16.99
N ALA A 71 4.72 -23.78 17.81
CA ALA A 71 6.17 -23.88 17.61
C ALA A 71 6.58 -25.18 16.88
N PHE A 72 7.46 -25.06 15.88
CA PHE A 72 8.28 -26.17 15.38
C PHE A 72 9.76 -25.76 15.33
N ALA A 73 10.62 -26.74 15.66
CA ALA A 73 12.02 -26.59 16.00
C ALA A 73 12.95 -26.42 14.79
N ALA A 74 13.89 -25.49 14.90
CA ALA A 74 14.99 -25.29 13.96
C ALA A 74 16.16 -26.24 14.25
N SER A 75 16.82 -26.72 13.20
CA SER A 75 18.09 -27.45 13.27
C SER A 75 19.25 -26.50 12.93
N ASP A 76 20.26 -26.51 13.78
CA ASP A 76 21.58 -25.87 13.61
C ASP A 76 22.37 -26.45 12.44
N GLN A 77 23.10 -25.63 11.67
CA GLN A 77 24.57 -25.74 11.42
C GLN A 77 25.11 -24.75 10.35
N PRO A 78 26.45 -24.53 10.26
CA PRO A 78 27.01 -23.19 10.47
C PRO A 78 27.73 -22.56 9.26
N ALA A 79 28.05 -21.28 9.44
CA ALA A 79 28.73 -20.38 8.54
C ALA A 79 30.17 -20.78 8.17
N ILE A 80 30.55 -20.54 6.91
CA ILE A 80 31.93 -20.46 6.44
C ILE A 80 32.13 -19.12 5.72
N ARG A 81 33.14 -18.38 6.16
CA ARG A 81 33.81 -17.21 5.56
C ARG A 81 35.31 -17.39 5.85
N PRO A 82 36.26 -16.64 5.25
CA PRO A 82 36.22 -15.74 4.09
C PRO A 82 37.42 -15.94 3.14
N GLY A 83 37.49 -15.13 2.07
CA GLY A 83 38.73 -14.91 1.32
C GLY A 83 38.66 -13.68 0.42
N SER A 84 39.17 -12.55 0.91
CA SER A 84 39.46 -11.34 0.12
C SER A 84 40.86 -11.45 -0.51
N PRO A 85 41.13 -10.74 -1.62
CA PRO A 85 42.22 -9.76 -1.54
C PRO A 85 41.98 -8.43 -2.28
N GLN A 86 42.54 -7.38 -1.66
CA GLN A 86 43.28 -6.22 -2.21
C GLN A 86 42.79 -5.60 -3.53
N GLN A 87 42.28 -4.37 -3.56
CA GLN A 87 42.95 -3.08 -3.32
C GLN A 87 43.99 -2.74 -4.40
N SER A 88 43.58 -1.88 -5.35
CA SER A 88 44.50 -1.02 -6.09
C SER A 88 43.83 0.32 -6.36
N SER A 89 44.35 1.33 -5.68
CA SER A 89 44.20 2.76 -5.89
C SER A 89 44.78 3.21 -7.23
N PHE A 90 44.06 4.06 -7.96
CA PHE A 90 44.67 5.04 -8.86
C PHE A 90 43.89 6.35 -8.75
N SER A 91 44.60 7.36 -8.24
CA SER A 91 44.21 8.75 -8.25
C SER A 91 44.88 9.47 -9.43
N ASP A 92 44.21 10.55 -9.82
CA ASP A 92 44.75 11.80 -10.35
C ASP A 92 44.64 12.13 -11.84
N ALA A 93 43.95 13.27 -12.01
CA ALA A 93 44.21 14.40 -12.90
C ALA A 93 43.69 14.32 -14.34
N VAL A 94 42.63 15.09 -14.62
CA VAL A 94 42.69 16.19 -15.62
C VAL A 94 41.80 17.34 -15.16
N ASP A 95 42.43 18.49 -14.96
CA ASP A 95 41.81 19.81 -14.79
C ASP A 95 41.45 20.42 -16.17
N GLU A 96 40.48 21.34 -16.12
CA GLU A 96 40.45 22.63 -16.82
C GLU A 96 39.45 22.88 -17.98
N ALA A 97 38.87 24.08 -17.87
CA ALA A 97 38.16 24.92 -18.83
C ALA A 97 36.64 24.72 -19.03
N MET A 98 35.84 25.61 -18.43
CA MET A 98 35.31 26.80 -19.12
C MET A 98 34.44 27.66 -18.18
N ALA A 99 34.89 28.89 -17.98
CA ALA A 99 34.14 29.96 -17.34
C ALA A 99 33.19 30.62 -18.35
N GLY A 100 32.00 31.02 -17.90
CA GLY A 100 31.05 31.82 -18.67
C GLY A 100 30.08 32.56 -17.76
N GLN A 101 30.31 33.86 -17.61
CA GLN A 101 29.44 34.89 -17.02
C GLN A 101 28.00 34.79 -17.56
N GLY A 102 26.91 35.08 -16.85
CA GLY A 102 26.63 36.21 -15.99
C GLY A 102 25.43 36.96 -16.59
N GLY A 103 24.36 37.20 -15.82
CA GLY A 103 23.20 37.97 -16.29
C GLY A 103 21.93 37.70 -15.49
N VAL A 104 21.79 38.41 -14.37
CA VAL A 104 20.55 38.48 -13.58
C VAL A 104 19.72 39.61 -14.18
N ALA A 105 18.49 39.32 -14.59
CA ALA A 105 17.50 40.33 -14.98
C ALA A 105 16.27 40.17 -14.09
N GLU A 106 16.12 41.09 -13.14
CA GLU A 106 14.87 41.42 -12.43
C GLU A 106 13.81 41.83 -13.46
N ALA A 107 12.65 41.15 -13.43
CA ALA A 107 11.47 41.57 -14.15
C ALA A 107 10.38 41.93 -13.13
N GLU A 108 10.07 43.22 -13.12
CA GLU A 108 9.09 43.93 -12.31
C GLU A 108 7.66 43.52 -12.71
N MET A 109 6.87 43.02 -11.74
CA MET A 109 5.47 42.65 -11.93
C MET A 109 4.58 43.89 -12.05
N ALA A 110 4.09 44.16 -13.25
CA ALA A 110 3.04 45.16 -13.51
C ALA A 110 1.64 44.55 -13.27
N LYS A 111 0.85 45.21 -12.42
CA LYS A 111 -0.60 45.02 -12.24
C LYS A 111 -1.35 45.35 -13.53
N PRO A 112 -2.37 44.57 -13.96
CA PRO A 112 -3.33 45.05 -14.93
C PRO A 112 -4.47 45.80 -14.22
N GLU A 113 -4.63 47.04 -14.66
CA GLU A 113 -5.67 48.00 -14.31
C GLU A 113 -7.00 47.59 -14.99
N LEU A 114 -8.10 47.63 -14.25
CA LEU A 114 -9.46 47.45 -14.76
C LEU A 114 -9.78 48.59 -15.74
N ALA A 115 -10.06 48.25 -17.00
CA ALA A 115 -10.69 49.16 -17.96
C ALA A 115 -12.15 48.75 -18.20
N ASP A 116 -13.06 49.60 -17.72
CA ASP A 116 -14.46 49.69 -18.12
C ASP A 116 -14.56 49.82 -19.65
N SER A 117 -15.31 48.92 -20.30
CA SER A 117 -15.79 49.13 -21.67
C SER A 117 -17.31 48.98 -21.71
N ARG A 118 -17.95 50.14 -21.84
CA ARG A 118 -19.37 50.31 -22.11
C ARG A 118 -19.73 49.72 -23.48
N SER A 119 -20.82 48.98 -23.48
CA SER A 119 -21.52 48.42 -24.63
C SER A 119 -21.88 49.45 -25.70
N ASN A 120 -21.59 49.11 -26.95
CA ASN A 120 -22.12 49.71 -28.17
C ASN A 120 -23.08 48.69 -28.80
N PRO A 121 -24.38 48.99 -29.06
CA PRO A 121 -25.30 48.05 -29.67
C PRO A 121 -25.38 48.28 -31.17
N GLY A 122 -25.29 47.21 -31.97
CA GLY A 122 -25.69 47.23 -33.37
C GLY A 122 -24.70 46.52 -34.29
N ALA A 123 -24.90 45.22 -34.46
CA ALA A 123 -24.56 44.52 -35.70
C ALA A 123 -25.36 43.21 -35.74
N GLU A 124 -26.37 43.20 -36.62
CA GLU A 124 -27.02 42.01 -37.13
C GLU A 124 -25.96 41.08 -37.75
N ALA A 125 -26.00 39.80 -37.40
CA ALA A 125 -25.29 38.74 -38.10
C ALA A 125 -26.15 37.48 -38.10
N ASP A 126 -26.33 36.95 -39.30
CA ASP A 126 -27.12 35.79 -39.66
C ASP A 126 -26.80 34.53 -38.84
N GLU A 127 -27.84 33.85 -38.35
CA GLU A 127 -27.72 32.50 -37.79
C GLU A 127 -27.67 31.44 -38.90
N PRO A 128 -26.67 30.55 -38.93
CA PRO A 128 -26.73 29.34 -39.72
C PRO A 128 -27.40 28.21 -38.91
N GLY A 129 -28.54 27.76 -39.41
CA GLY A 129 -28.97 26.35 -39.44
C GLY A 129 -28.96 25.57 -38.13
N LEU A 130 -30.15 25.45 -37.51
CA LEU A 130 -30.50 24.43 -36.53
C LEU A 130 -30.06 23.02 -36.98
N GLY A 131 -29.00 22.51 -36.34
CA GLY A 131 -28.75 21.07 -36.21
C GLY A 131 -29.75 20.48 -35.22
N SER A 132 -30.38 19.38 -35.63
CA SER A 132 -31.28 18.54 -34.82
C SER A 132 -30.75 18.37 -33.39
N SER A 133 -31.58 18.72 -32.39
CA SER A 133 -31.31 18.45 -30.99
C SER A 133 -31.33 16.93 -30.77
N LYS A 134 -30.17 16.28 -30.91
CA LYS A 134 -29.90 14.99 -30.24
C LYS A 134 -30.34 15.18 -28.78
N GLY A 135 -31.32 14.40 -28.32
CA GLY A 135 -31.77 14.46 -26.93
C GLY A 135 -30.56 14.26 -26.02
N ALA A 136 -30.51 14.99 -24.90
CA ALA A 136 -29.41 14.98 -23.92
C ALA A 136 -29.12 13.60 -23.26
N GLY A 137 -29.73 12.52 -23.76
CA GLY A 137 -29.62 11.16 -23.25
C GLY A 137 -28.67 10.22 -24.01
N ASP A 138 -28.08 10.65 -25.14
CA ASP A 138 -27.20 9.83 -26.00
C ASP A 138 -25.79 10.42 -26.14
N VAL A 139 -25.17 10.81 -25.02
CA VAL A 139 -23.74 11.14 -25.03
C VAL A 139 -22.96 9.82 -25.08
N SER A 140 -22.23 9.60 -26.17
CA SER A 140 -21.34 8.45 -26.29
C SER A 140 -20.17 8.55 -25.31
N ASP A 141 -19.58 7.41 -24.92
CA ASP A 141 -18.40 7.41 -24.02
C ASP A 141 -17.21 8.17 -24.65
N GLU A 142 -17.11 8.21 -25.98
CA GLU A 142 -16.08 8.96 -26.71
C GLU A 142 -16.32 10.49 -26.64
N GLU A 143 -17.55 10.95 -26.89
CA GLU A 143 -17.91 12.37 -26.72
C GLU A 143 -17.68 12.80 -25.26
N LEU A 144 -18.00 11.94 -24.29
CA LEU A 144 -17.75 12.20 -22.88
C LEU A 144 -16.24 12.30 -22.57
N ALA A 145 -15.41 11.43 -23.15
CA ALA A 145 -13.96 11.48 -22.98
C ALA A 145 -13.37 12.81 -23.49
N GLN A 146 -13.81 13.28 -24.66
CA GLN A 146 -13.40 14.58 -25.21
C GLN A 146 -13.82 15.76 -24.33
N MET A 147 -15.00 15.69 -23.70
CA MET A 147 -15.43 16.71 -22.74
C MET A 147 -14.59 16.69 -21.46
N LEU A 148 -14.26 15.50 -20.95
CA LEU A 148 -13.44 15.31 -19.73
C LEU A 148 -11.99 15.77 -19.90
N GLU A 149 -11.46 15.77 -21.12
CA GLU A 149 -10.12 16.26 -21.43
C GLU A 149 -9.99 17.78 -21.17
N ARG A 150 -11.07 18.53 -21.38
CA ARG A 150 -11.10 19.99 -21.14
C ARG A 150 -11.18 20.36 -19.66
N VAL A 151 -11.53 19.40 -18.80
CA VAL A 151 -11.69 19.61 -17.35
C VAL A 151 -10.32 19.79 -16.71
N ILE A 152 -10.13 20.92 -16.03
CA ILE A 152 -8.89 21.17 -15.28
C ILE A 152 -9.04 20.67 -13.84
N ASP A 153 -8.21 19.68 -13.52
CA ASP A 153 -8.12 19.08 -12.21
C ASP A 153 -7.43 20.00 -11.19
N GLY A 154 -7.87 19.94 -9.92
CA GLY A 154 -7.37 20.79 -8.85
C GLY A 154 -7.76 22.26 -8.95
N ALA A 155 -8.56 22.66 -9.93
CA ALA A 155 -9.05 24.03 -10.10
C ALA A 155 -10.44 24.22 -9.47
N THR A 156 -10.85 25.48 -9.28
CA THR A 156 -12.25 25.83 -9.00
C THR A 156 -13.14 25.48 -10.20
N TRP A 157 -14.46 25.61 -10.07
CA TRP A 157 -15.36 25.48 -11.22
C TRP A 157 -15.02 26.51 -12.30
N ARG A 158 -14.93 26.05 -13.55
CA ARG A 158 -14.71 26.89 -14.72
C ARG A 158 -15.85 26.73 -15.72
N GLY A 159 -15.98 27.69 -16.63
CA GLY A 159 -16.97 27.63 -17.70
C GLY A 159 -16.79 26.41 -18.61
N GLU A 160 -15.54 25.99 -18.83
CA GLU A 160 -15.18 24.85 -19.69
C GLU A 160 -15.53 23.49 -19.05
N ASP A 161 -15.73 23.44 -17.74
CA ASP A 161 -16.15 22.21 -17.06
C ASP A 161 -17.63 21.88 -17.31
N ASN A 162 -18.43 22.85 -17.79
CA ASN A 162 -19.89 22.76 -17.87
C ASN A 162 -20.37 21.64 -18.80
N ASP A 163 -19.68 21.39 -19.91
CA ASP A 163 -20.07 20.36 -20.88
C ASP A 163 -19.99 18.97 -20.23
N ALA A 164 -18.81 18.65 -19.66
CA ALA A 164 -18.60 17.39 -18.94
C ALA A 164 -19.55 17.27 -17.73
N PHE A 165 -19.73 18.36 -16.97
CA PHE A 165 -20.63 18.41 -15.83
C PHE A 165 -22.08 18.09 -16.22
N ARG A 166 -22.61 18.73 -17.27
CA ARG A 166 -23.98 18.52 -17.75
C ARG A 166 -24.15 17.12 -18.33
N ALA A 167 -23.19 16.65 -19.12
CA ALA A 167 -23.19 15.30 -19.69
C ALA A 167 -23.24 14.24 -18.59
N LEU A 168 -22.37 14.34 -17.57
CA LEU A 168 -22.37 13.43 -16.43
C LEU A 168 -23.67 13.50 -15.61
N ARG A 169 -24.24 14.69 -15.40
CA ARG A 169 -25.54 14.84 -14.71
C ARG A 169 -26.69 14.21 -15.48
N ALA A 170 -26.69 14.30 -16.80
CA ALA A 170 -27.74 13.72 -17.65
C ALA A 170 -27.77 12.19 -17.58
N ILE A 171 -26.62 11.55 -17.33
CA ILE A 171 -26.51 10.09 -17.19
C ILE A 171 -26.43 9.62 -15.73
N ALA A 172 -26.38 10.53 -14.75
CA ALA A 172 -26.15 10.23 -13.34
C ALA A 172 -27.16 9.24 -12.74
N ASP A 173 -28.45 9.40 -13.08
CA ASP A 173 -29.53 8.55 -12.57
C ASP A 173 -29.52 7.13 -13.17
N ARG A 174 -28.75 6.90 -14.24
CA ARG A 174 -28.60 5.60 -14.90
C ARG A 174 -27.41 4.79 -14.38
N ALA A 175 -26.64 5.32 -13.41
CA ALA A 175 -25.47 4.63 -12.89
C ALA A 175 -25.86 3.28 -12.25
N SER A 176 -25.34 2.17 -12.80
CA SER A 176 -25.54 0.82 -12.26
C SER A 176 -24.50 0.49 -11.20
N THR A 177 -24.93 -0.28 -10.20
CA THR A 177 -24.09 -0.79 -9.11
C THR A 177 -23.11 -1.85 -9.62
N GLU A 178 -23.49 -2.65 -10.62
CA GLU A 178 -22.66 -3.79 -11.08
C GLU A 178 -21.31 -3.35 -11.69
N ASP A 179 -21.26 -2.17 -12.31
CA ASP A 179 -20.07 -1.68 -13.03
C ASP A 179 -19.19 -0.71 -12.23
N ALA A 180 -19.60 -0.36 -11.01
CA ALA A 180 -18.94 0.68 -10.22
C ALA A 180 -17.94 0.08 -9.23
N ALA A 181 -16.67 0.49 -9.36
CA ALA A 181 -15.61 0.08 -8.45
C ALA A 181 -15.75 0.81 -7.09
N GLU A 182 -15.75 0.07 -5.98
CA GLU A 182 -15.72 0.65 -4.63
C GLU A 182 -14.34 1.26 -4.35
N ILE A 183 -14.30 2.59 -4.26
CA ILE A 183 -13.06 3.37 -4.22
C ILE A 183 -13.08 4.32 -3.02
N GLY A 184 -11.98 4.36 -2.28
CA GLY A 184 -11.77 5.36 -1.23
C GLY A 184 -11.48 6.74 -1.79
N VAL A 185 -11.50 7.77 -0.95
CA VAL A 185 -11.20 9.15 -1.35
C VAL A 185 -9.73 9.34 -1.69
N LEU A 186 -8.83 8.59 -1.04
CA LEU A 186 -7.40 8.75 -1.23
C LEU A 186 -6.94 8.43 -2.68
N PRO A 187 -7.33 7.30 -3.31
CA PRO A 187 -7.03 7.06 -4.73
C PRO A 187 -7.49 8.18 -5.67
N LEU A 188 -8.70 8.72 -5.46
CA LEU A 188 -9.25 9.81 -6.29
C LEU A 188 -8.46 11.12 -6.15
N LEU A 189 -7.87 11.35 -4.98
CA LEU A 189 -7.03 12.51 -4.71
C LEU A 189 -5.60 12.35 -5.25
N GLN A 190 -5.05 11.14 -5.20
CA GLN A 190 -3.67 10.85 -5.58
C GLN A 190 -3.50 10.55 -7.06
N GLN A 191 -4.54 9.99 -7.71
CA GLN A 191 -4.50 9.52 -9.09
C GLN A 191 -5.74 10.01 -9.88
N PRO A 192 -6.05 11.32 -9.88
CA PRO A 192 -7.28 11.84 -10.47
C PRO A 192 -7.41 11.51 -11.97
N ASP A 193 -6.30 11.53 -12.72
CA ASP A 193 -6.32 11.26 -14.15
C ASP A 193 -6.63 9.79 -14.47
N LEU A 194 -6.25 8.85 -13.58
CA LEU A 194 -6.59 7.43 -13.72
C LEU A 194 -8.09 7.20 -13.57
N TYR A 195 -8.73 7.90 -12.63
CA TYR A 195 -10.14 7.68 -12.32
C TYR A 195 -11.08 8.63 -13.07
N ARG A 196 -10.57 9.58 -13.86
CA ARG A 196 -11.40 10.56 -14.57
C ARG A 196 -12.40 9.85 -15.49
N GLY A 197 -13.67 10.17 -15.33
CA GLY A 197 -14.78 9.55 -16.05
C GLY A 197 -15.10 8.11 -15.63
N SER A 198 -14.28 7.47 -14.80
CA SER A 198 -14.52 6.08 -14.35
C SER A 198 -15.75 6.02 -13.46
N LYS A 199 -16.51 4.91 -13.56
CA LYS A 199 -17.62 4.62 -12.66
C LYS A 199 -17.06 4.23 -11.28
N VAL A 200 -17.44 4.98 -10.25
CA VAL A 200 -16.94 4.82 -8.88
C VAL A 200 -18.10 4.74 -7.89
N ARG A 201 -17.88 3.98 -6.82
CA ARG A 201 -18.76 3.89 -5.65
C ARG A 201 -18.00 4.41 -4.42
N ILE A 202 -18.59 5.36 -3.71
CA ILE A 202 -18.04 5.92 -2.47
C ILE A 202 -19.05 5.70 -1.34
N ARG A 203 -18.56 5.22 -0.18
CA ARG A 203 -19.34 5.06 1.05
C ARG A 203 -18.89 6.05 2.12
N GLY A 204 -19.83 6.58 2.90
CA GLY A 204 -19.53 7.46 4.01
C GLY A 204 -20.76 8.12 4.63
N GLY A 205 -20.56 8.98 5.62
CA GLY A 205 -21.62 9.75 6.27
C GLY A 205 -21.83 11.12 5.61
N ALA A 206 -23.07 11.50 5.29
CA ALA A 206 -23.41 12.85 4.81
C ALA A 206 -23.22 13.91 5.90
N VAL A 207 -22.19 14.75 5.75
CA VAL A 207 -21.89 15.84 6.69
C VAL A 207 -22.67 17.11 6.37
N ARG A 208 -22.96 17.36 5.10
CA ARG A 208 -23.67 18.57 4.65
C ARG A 208 -24.35 18.31 3.31
N CYS A 209 -25.54 18.87 3.11
CA CYS A 209 -26.27 18.78 1.85
C CYS A 209 -26.76 20.18 1.46
N ASP A 210 -26.25 20.73 0.36
CA ASP A 210 -26.68 22.03 -0.16
C ASP A 210 -27.54 21.84 -1.42
N VAL A 211 -28.55 22.67 -1.61
CA VAL A 211 -29.35 22.72 -2.84
C VAL A 211 -28.76 23.80 -3.73
N VAL A 212 -28.43 23.45 -4.97
CA VAL A 212 -27.90 24.39 -5.96
C VAL A 212 -28.78 24.26 -7.20
N GLU A 213 -29.63 25.26 -7.42
CA GLU A 213 -30.58 25.29 -8.54
C GLU A 213 -31.45 24.03 -8.61
N ASP A 214 -31.14 23.11 -9.51
CA ASP A 214 -31.87 21.87 -9.81
C ASP A 214 -31.13 20.60 -9.35
N TYR A 215 -30.05 20.73 -8.57
CA TYR A 215 -29.28 19.61 -8.05
C TYR A 215 -28.85 19.80 -6.59
N PHE A 216 -28.24 18.75 -6.04
CA PHE A 216 -27.76 18.71 -4.67
C PHE A 216 -26.25 18.48 -4.62
N GLN A 217 -25.59 19.22 -3.73
CA GLN A 217 -24.19 19.04 -3.36
C GLN A 217 -24.13 18.36 -1.99
N VAL A 218 -23.73 17.09 -1.96
CA VAL A 218 -23.65 16.28 -0.75
C VAL A 218 -22.19 16.10 -0.37
N TRP A 219 -21.78 16.68 0.75
CA TRP A 219 -20.46 16.49 1.34
C TRP A 219 -20.45 15.23 2.19
N ILE A 220 -19.57 14.31 1.86
CA ILE A 220 -19.49 12.98 2.45
C ILE A 220 -18.20 12.90 3.25
N LYS A 221 -18.29 12.47 4.51
CA LYS A 221 -17.13 11.98 5.27
C LYS A 221 -16.95 10.49 4.96
N PRO A 222 -15.91 10.10 4.23
CA PRO A 222 -15.75 8.74 3.75
C PRO A 222 -15.63 7.72 4.90
N ALA A 223 -16.08 6.49 4.64
CA ALA A 223 -15.92 5.36 5.56
C ALA A 223 -14.48 4.79 5.57
N ASP A 224 -13.62 5.20 4.64
CA ASP A 224 -12.24 4.73 4.48
C ASP A 224 -11.26 5.24 5.56
N GLY A 225 -11.77 5.88 6.61
CA GLY A 225 -10.99 6.43 7.72
C GLY A 225 -10.21 7.71 7.38
N THR A 226 -10.31 8.22 6.15
CA THR A 226 -9.74 9.52 5.82
C THR A 226 -10.57 10.63 6.44
N ASN A 227 -9.90 11.71 6.87
CA ASN A 227 -10.60 12.92 7.33
C ASN A 227 -10.91 13.89 6.18
N ARG A 228 -10.70 13.45 4.93
CA ARG A 228 -10.91 14.26 3.75
C ARG A 228 -12.32 14.04 3.22
N PRO A 229 -13.10 15.09 2.99
CA PRO A 229 -14.43 14.88 2.44
C PRO A 229 -14.36 14.38 0.99
N ALA A 230 -15.47 13.84 0.50
CA ALA A 230 -15.81 13.77 -0.91
C ALA A 230 -17.01 14.69 -1.19
N LEU A 231 -17.12 15.19 -2.42
CA LEU A 231 -18.28 15.93 -2.89
C LEU A 231 -19.05 15.08 -3.90
N ALA A 232 -20.26 14.68 -3.54
CA ALA A 232 -21.19 14.05 -4.47
C ALA A 232 -22.16 15.09 -5.03
N ILE A 233 -22.32 15.10 -6.34
CA ILE A 233 -23.28 15.92 -7.06
C ILE A 233 -24.35 14.99 -7.60
N VAL A 234 -25.57 15.18 -7.11
CA VAL A 234 -26.68 14.27 -7.38
C VAL A 234 -27.93 15.04 -7.79
N ASN A 235 -28.71 14.48 -8.71
CA ASN A 235 -29.95 15.10 -9.17
C ASN A 235 -31.05 15.04 -8.12
N GLN A 236 -31.05 13.98 -7.30
CA GLN A 236 -32.07 13.76 -6.28
C GLN A 236 -31.42 13.30 -4.96
N VAL A 237 -31.96 13.77 -3.85
CA VAL A 237 -31.64 13.29 -2.50
C VAL A 237 -32.92 12.92 -1.76
N PRO A 238 -32.91 11.85 -0.95
CA PRO A 238 -34.03 11.54 -0.08
C PRO A 238 -34.32 12.65 0.93
N ASP A 239 -35.58 12.77 1.36
CA ASP A 239 -36.02 13.85 2.27
C ASP A 239 -35.28 13.84 3.62
N SER A 240 -34.75 12.68 4.05
CA SER A 240 -33.89 12.57 5.23
C SER A 240 -32.61 13.40 5.10
N LEU A 241 -31.99 13.45 3.91
CA LEU A 241 -30.80 14.25 3.64
C LEU A 241 -31.13 15.73 3.41
N ARG A 242 -32.32 16.03 2.85
CA ARG A 242 -32.77 17.43 2.71
C ARG A 242 -32.80 18.17 4.04
N LYS A 243 -33.10 17.47 5.14
CA LYS A 243 -33.07 18.05 6.50
C LYS A 243 -31.67 18.49 6.95
N LEU A 244 -30.61 18.02 6.29
CA LEU A 244 -29.23 18.44 6.55
C LEU A 244 -28.88 19.78 5.86
N SER A 245 -29.81 20.40 5.13
CA SER A 245 -29.58 21.69 4.50
C SER A 245 -29.31 22.80 5.50
N GLY A 246 -28.25 23.58 5.26
CA GLY A 246 -27.91 24.76 6.06
C GLY A 246 -27.06 24.49 7.31
N GLY A 247 -26.54 23.25 7.50
CA GLY A 247 -25.70 22.89 8.65
C GLY A 247 -24.58 21.90 8.30
N THR A 248 -23.57 21.82 9.18
CA THR A 248 -22.50 20.80 9.14
C THR A 248 -22.71 19.83 10.30
N TYR A 249 -22.79 18.54 10.02
CA TYR A 249 -23.09 17.48 10.99
C TYR A 249 -21.90 16.55 11.16
N THR A 250 -21.50 16.27 12.39
CA THR A 250 -20.34 15.41 12.68
C THR A 250 -20.62 13.93 12.46
N ASN A 251 -21.87 13.51 12.67
CA ASN A 251 -22.36 12.14 12.48
C ASN A 251 -23.54 12.17 11.51
N GLY A 252 -23.20 12.24 10.23
CA GLY A 252 -24.12 12.18 9.11
C GLY A 252 -24.83 10.85 8.97
N LEU A 253 -25.91 10.85 8.19
CA LEU A 253 -26.54 9.61 7.72
C LEU A 253 -25.59 8.86 6.80
N GLU A 254 -25.36 7.57 7.05
CA GLU A 254 -24.52 6.74 6.18
C GLU A 254 -25.21 6.52 4.83
N LEU A 255 -24.44 6.71 3.77
CA LEU A 255 -24.91 6.62 2.41
C LEU A 255 -23.84 6.06 1.48
N GLU A 256 -24.32 5.52 0.37
CA GLU A 256 -23.54 5.05 -0.76
C GLU A 256 -23.86 5.90 -1.99
N VAL A 257 -22.83 6.48 -2.62
CA VAL A 257 -22.96 7.21 -3.89
C VAL A 257 -22.32 6.41 -5.00
N ILE A 258 -23.06 6.28 -6.09
CA ILE A 258 -22.61 5.62 -7.32
C ILE A 258 -22.65 6.65 -8.44
N GLY A 259 -21.52 6.87 -9.10
CA GLY A 259 -21.42 7.89 -10.13
C GLY A 259 -20.13 7.78 -10.94
N ARG A 260 -19.78 8.84 -11.64
CA ARG A 260 -18.48 8.96 -12.32
C ARG A 260 -17.64 10.05 -11.65
N PHE A 261 -16.35 9.78 -11.46
CA PHE A 261 -15.42 10.78 -10.93
C PHE A 261 -15.12 11.84 -12.00
N LEU A 262 -15.28 13.11 -11.65
CA LEU A 262 -15.07 14.23 -12.58
C LEU A 262 -13.68 14.85 -12.41
N LYS A 263 -13.39 15.37 -11.21
CA LYS A 263 -12.14 16.08 -10.90
C LYS A 263 -11.93 16.26 -9.40
N ARG A 264 -10.76 16.72 -9.00
CA ARG A 264 -10.49 17.36 -7.70
C ARG A 264 -10.88 18.83 -7.80
N LEU A 265 -11.83 19.26 -6.98
CA LEU A 265 -12.31 20.63 -6.93
C LEU A 265 -11.57 21.39 -5.82
N ALA A 266 -10.93 22.49 -6.17
CA ALA A 266 -10.38 23.41 -5.17
C ALA A 266 -11.53 24.11 -4.41
N TYR A 267 -11.45 24.09 -3.08
CA TYR A 267 -12.40 24.75 -2.20
C TYR A 267 -11.70 25.39 -1.00
N ARG A 268 -12.41 26.28 -0.31
CA ARG A 268 -11.90 26.94 0.90
C ARG A 268 -12.31 26.13 2.13
N SER A 269 -11.33 25.54 2.79
CA SER A 269 -11.50 24.90 4.11
C SER A 269 -11.20 25.88 5.24
N GLY A 270 -11.51 25.49 6.48
CA GLY A 270 -11.10 26.24 7.67
C GLY A 270 -9.57 26.32 7.86
N LYS A 271 -8.80 25.51 7.12
CA LYS A 271 -7.32 25.48 7.16
C LYS A 271 -6.65 26.20 5.99
N GLY A 272 -7.43 26.72 5.03
CA GLY A 272 -6.93 27.32 3.80
C GLY A 272 -7.54 26.68 2.55
N ALA A 273 -6.92 26.91 1.39
CA ALA A 273 -7.29 26.22 0.16
C ALA A 273 -7.03 24.71 0.31
N ASP A 274 -7.99 23.89 -0.10
CA ASP A 274 -7.92 22.43 -0.09
C ASP A 274 -8.63 21.89 -1.34
N VAL A 275 -8.52 20.60 -1.60
CA VAL A 275 -9.13 19.92 -2.74
C VAL A 275 -10.04 18.77 -2.30
N VAL A 276 -11.15 18.59 -3.01
CA VAL A 276 -12.14 17.54 -2.74
C VAL A 276 -12.42 16.75 -4.02
N PRO A 277 -12.44 15.40 -4.01
CA PRO A 277 -12.84 14.65 -5.19
C PRO A 277 -14.34 14.86 -5.44
N VAL A 278 -14.70 15.10 -6.70
CA VAL A 278 -16.09 15.29 -7.15
C VAL A 278 -16.57 14.05 -7.90
N VAL A 279 -17.67 13.47 -7.42
CA VAL A 279 -18.37 12.38 -8.08
C VAL A 279 -19.76 12.86 -8.48
N ILE A 280 -20.13 12.69 -9.75
CA ILE A 280 -21.45 13.02 -10.26
C ILE A 280 -22.23 11.73 -10.46
N GLY A 281 -23.39 11.58 -9.81
CA GLY A 281 -24.09 10.31 -9.77
C GLY A 281 -25.41 10.35 -9.01
N ARG A 282 -25.77 9.20 -8.43
CA ARG A 282 -26.98 9.02 -7.61
C ARG A 282 -26.64 8.40 -6.26
N ILE A 283 -27.52 8.61 -5.29
CA ILE A 283 -27.46 7.93 -3.99
C ILE A 283 -28.18 6.60 -4.14
N ASP A 284 -27.49 5.49 -3.89
CA ASP A 284 -28.05 4.14 -4.08
C ASP A 284 -28.69 3.63 -2.79
N GLN A 285 -27.94 3.64 -1.68
CA GLN A 285 -28.41 3.17 -0.38
C GLN A 285 -28.19 4.23 0.70
N ILE A 286 -29.16 4.28 1.61
CA ILE A 286 -29.06 4.99 2.88
C ILE A 286 -29.18 3.92 3.95
N GLU A 287 -28.05 3.55 4.56
CA GLU A 287 -28.11 2.70 5.74
C GLU A 287 -28.67 3.54 6.89
N ARG A 288 -29.85 3.18 7.37
CA ARG A 288 -30.33 3.70 8.65
C ARG A 288 -29.36 3.20 9.70
N SER A 289 -28.44 4.07 10.15
CA SER A 289 -27.56 3.74 11.26
C SER A 289 -28.39 3.09 12.36
N ALA A 290 -28.14 1.80 12.63
CA ALA A 290 -28.88 0.97 13.60
C ALA A 290 -28.74 1.45 15.06
N VAL A 291 -28.22 2.65 15.27
CA VAL A 291 -27.93 3.29 16.56
C VAL A 291 -29.23 3.67 17.31
N SER A 292 -30.40 3.66 16.66
CA SER A 292 -31.69 3.81 17.37
C SER A 292 -32.32 2.50 17.85
N ASP A 293 -31.94 1.33 17.31
CA ASP A 293 -32.44 0.03 17.80
C ASP A 293 -31.53 -0.60 18.86
N ALA A 294 -30.26 -0.20 18.94
CA ALA A 294 -29.32 -0.66 19.97
C ALA A 294 -29.55 -0.05 21.37
N LEU A 295 -30.52 0.86 21.53
CA LEU A 295 -31.00 1.34 22.84
C LEU A 295 -32.23 0.57 23.36
N SER A 296 -32.72 -0.42 22.62
CA SER A 296 -33.55 -1.48 23.19
C SER A 296 -32.63 -2.40 23.99
N ILE A 297 -32.32 -2.02 25.24
CA ILE A 297 -31.72 -2.93 26.22
C ILE A 297 -32.67 -4.13 26.31
N PRO A 298 -32.26 -5.36 25.93
CA PRO A 298 -32.98 -6.53 26.39
C PRO A 298 -32.73 -6.57 27.90
N ASP A 299 -33.77 -6.29 28.70
CA ASP A 299 -33.73 -6.54 30.14
C ASP A 299 -33.62 -8.06 30.34
N VAL A 300 -32.38 -8.56 30.27
CA VAL A 300 -32.02 -9.94 30.60
C VAL A 300 -31.15 -9.89 31.84
N SER A 301 -31.77 -9.46 32.93
CA SER A 301 -31.37 -9.89 34.26
C SER A 301 -31.90 -11.30 34.52
N THR A 302 -31.35 -12.31 33.83
CA THR A 302 -31.54 -13.69 34.30
C THR A 302 -30.54 -13.98 35.41
N PRO A 303 -30.97 -14.24 36.66
CA PRO A 303 -30.07 -14.71 37.69
C PRO A 303 -29.50 -16.06 37.23
N ILE A 304 -28.17 -16.14 37.15
CA ILE A 304 -27.47 -17.41 36.89
C ILE A 304 -27.90 -18.38 38.00
N SER A 305 -28.79 -19.31 37.68
CA SER A 305 -29.28 -20.30 38.63
C SER A 305 -28.11 -21.18 39.07
N ALA A 306 -28.12 -21.60 40.33
CA ALA A 306 -27.12 -22.48 40.92
C ALA A 306 -26.92 -23.81 40.14
N GLY A 307 -27.84 -24.17 39.24
CA GLY A 307 -27.72 -25.34 38.36
C GLY A 307 -26.62 -25.22 37.29
N THR A 308 -26.26 -24.02 36.83
CA THR A 308 -25.28 -23.86 35.74
C THR A 308 -23.85 -24.17 36.20
N TRP A 309 -23.54 -23.93 37.48
CA TRP A 309 -22.25 -24.31 38.09
C TRP A 309 -22.06 -25.82 38.18
N ILE A 310 -23.15 -26.58 38.34
CA ILE A 310 -23.12 -28.04 38.38
C ILE A 310 -22.76 -28.59 36.99
N TRP A 311 -23.26 -27.97 35.91
CA TRP A 311 -22.90 -28.37 34.55
C TRP A 311 -21.45 -28.04 34.18
N PHE A 312 -20.91 -26.90 34.63
CA PHE A 312 -19.49 -26.59 34.46
C PHE A 312 -18.59 -27.56 35.24
N ALA A 313 -18.97 -27.92 36.47
CA ALA A 313 -18.25 -28.91 37.26
C ALA A 313 -18.32 -30.31 36.62
N ALA A 314 -19.49 -30.71 36.11
CA ALA A 314 -19.69 -31.99 35.42
C ALA A 314 -18.92 -32.07 34.10
N ALA A 315 -18.88 -31.00 33.30
CA ALA A 315 -18.10 -30.93 32.06
C ALA A 315 -16.59 -30.99 32.33
N SER A 316 -16.14 -30.32 33.40
CA SER A 316 -14.73 -30.36 33.83
C SER A 316 -14.34 -31.77 34.30
N ALA A 317 -15.20 -32.45 35.07
CA ALA A 317 -14.98 -33.82 35.51
C ALA A 317 -14.99 -34.82 34.33
N ALA A 318 -15.88 -34.64 33.36
CA ALA A 318 -15.91 -35.44 32.14
C ALA A 318 -14.64 -35.27 31.29
N GLY A 319 -14.12 -34.04 31.18
CA GLY A 319 -12.85 -33.76 30.49
C GLY A 319 -11.65 -34.46 31.14
N VAL A 320 -11.59 -34.46 32.48
CA VAL A 320 -10.53 -35.17 33.23
C VAL A 320 -10.64 -36.68 33.07
N LEU A 321 -11.86 -37.25 33.13
CA LEU A 321 -12.08 -38.69 32.93
C LEU A 321 -11.75 -39.13 31.50
N LEU A 322 -12.04 -38.29 30.50
CA LEU A 322 -11.72 -38.57 29.10
C LEU A 322 -10.19 -38.52 28.86
N ALA A 323 -9.48 -37.56 29.47
CA ALA A 323 -8.03 -37.50 29.42
C ALA A 323 -7.38 -38.73 30.10
N VAL A 324 -7.89 -39.17 31.26
CA VAL A 324 -7.43 -40.39 31.94
C VAL A 324 -7.72 -41.64 31.09
N GLY A 325 -8.87 -41.70 30.41
CA GLY A 325 -9.22 -42.79 29.50
C GLY A 325 -8.31 -42.87 28.27
N ILE A 326 -7.98 -41.74 27.65
CA ILE A 326 -7.05 -41.66 26.52
C ILE A 326 -5.63 -42.05 26.96
N PHE A 327 -5.20 -41.60 28.13
CA PHE A 327 -3.87 -41.95 28.66
C PHE A 327 -3.77 -43.45 28.98
N TRP A 328 -4.83 -44.04 29.54
CA TRP A 328 -4.92 -45.47 29.80
C TRP A 328 -4.97 -46.30 28.52
N HIS A 329 -5.66 -45.83 27.47
CA HIS A 329 -5.72 -46.48 26.17
C HIS A 329 -4.36 -46.43 25.43
N SER A 330 -3.68 -45.29 25.47
CA SER A 330 -2.33 -45.09 24.92
C SER A 330 -1.29 -46.00 25.60
N GLN A 331 -1.39 -46.17 26.91
CA GLN A 331 -0.53 -47.09 27.66
C GLN A 331 -0.81 -48.57 27.33
N ARG A 332 -2.04 -48.91 26.93
CA ARG A 332 -2.44 -50.27 26.51
C ARG A 332 -2.02 -50.58 25.07
N GLN A 333 -2.07 -49.61 24.16
CA GLN A 333 -1.61 -49.76 22.76
C GLN A 333 -0.09 -49.84 22.66
N SER A 334 0.65 -49.11 23.50
CA SER A 334 2.12 -49.20 23.59
C SER A 334 2.62 -50.59 23.99
N ARG A 335 1.79 -51.40 24.65
CA ARG A 335 2.08 -52.81 24.97
C ARG A 335 1.75 -53.79 23.83
N ARG A 336 0.95 -53.39 22.84
CA ARG A 336 0.63 -54.20 21.63
C ARG A 336 1.63 -53.98 20.50
N ILE A 337 2.22 -52.79 20.38
CA ILE A 337 3.23 -52.46 19.35
C ILE A 337 4.54 -53.24 19.53
N ARG A 338 4.85 -53.73 20.74
CA ARG A 338 6.01 -54.62 20.98
C ARG A 338 5.78 -56.08 20.59
N LYS A 339 4.56 -56.48 20.19
CA LYS A 339 4.25 -57.84 19.69
C LYS A 339 4.01 -57.91 18.17
N GLN A 340 4.08 -56.78 17.45
CA GLN A 340 3.87 -56.73 15.99
C GLN A 340 5.15 -56.51 15.17
N ARG A 341 6.34 -56.55 15.77
CA ARG A 341 7.63 -56.56 15.03
C ARG A 341 8.19 -57.96 14.75
N GLN A 342 7.35 -59.00 14.69
CA GLN A 342 7.80 -60.38 14.37
C GLN A 342 6.92 -61.18 13.41
N SER A 343 5.94 -60.58 12.73
CA SER A 343 5.24 -61.25 11.63
C SER A 343 5.31 -60.39 10.39
N GLY A 344 6.17 -60.78 9.45
CA GLY A 344 6.18 -60.22 8.12
C GLY A 344 4.92 -60.58 7.33
N ARG A 345 4.86 -59.91 6.18
CA ARG A 345 4.20 -60.31 4.93
C ARG A 345 2.78 -59.78 4.66
N ASP A 346 2.76 -59.00 3.58
CA ASP A 346 1.78 -58.77 2.52
C ASP A 346 0.36 -58.26 2.83
N SER A 347 0.10 -57.04 2.33
CA SER A 347 -1.16 -56.64 1.66
C SER A 347 -0.95 -55.23 1.04
N THR A 348 -0.62 -55.11 -0.25
CA THR A 348 -1.55 -54.85 -1.38
C THR A 348 -2.62 -53.81 -1.09
N LEU A 349 -2.40 -52.57 -1.53
CA LEU A 349 -3.45 -51.59 -1.78
C LEU A 349 -3.48 -51.27 -3.27
N HIS A 350 -4.57 -51.71 -3.90
CA HIS A 350 -5.03 -51.26 -5.20
C HIS A 350 -5.32 -49.76 -5.14
N LEU A 351 -4.76 -48.99 -6.07
CA LEU A 351 -5.39 -47.76 -6.53
C LEU A 351 -5.39 -47.76 -8.06
N SER A 352 -6.59 -47.95 -8.59
CA SER A 352 -6.94 -48.00 -10.00
C SER A 352 -6.73 -46.66 -10.68
N VAL A 353 -6.14 -46.76 -11.87
CA VAL A 353 -5.93 -45.75 -12.88
C VAL A 353 -7.15 -45.71 -13.83
N TRP A 354 -7.38 -44.53 -14.44
CA TRP A 354 -8.28 -44.22 -15.58
C TRP A 354 -9.75 -43.99 -15.19
N VAL A 355 -10.43 -42.87 -15.51
CA VAL A 355 -10.64 -42.17 -16.79
C VAL A 355 -11.21 -40.76 -16.43
N LEU A 356 -10.67 -39.62 -16.86
CA LEU A 356 -11.07 -38.93 -18.11
C LEU A 356 -10.04 -37.81 -18.40
N PHE A 357 -9.12 -38.12 -19.30
CA PHE A 357 -8.15 -37.21 -19.89
C PHE A 357 -8.30 -37.40 -21.40
N LEU A 358 -9.19 -36.61 -22.03
CA LEU A 358 -9.25 -36.25 -23.45
C LEU A 358 -10.65 -35.72 -23.76
N SER A 359 -10.75 -34.41 -24.06
CA SER A 359 -11.45 -33.87 -25.24
C SER A 359 -11.83 -32.41 -25.01
N LEU A 360 -10.84 -31.52 -25.11
CA LEU A 360 -11.10 -30.17 -25.61
C LEU A 360 -10.07 -29.91 -26.72
N VAL A 361 -10.27 -30.61 -27.83
CA VAL A 361 -9.69 -30.20 -29.11
C VAL A 361 -10.45 -28.93 -29.47
N ALA A 362 -9.84 -27.79 -29.19
CA ALA A 362 -10.22 -26.52 -29.78
C ALA A 362 -10.21 -26.71 -31.30
N THR A 363 -11.34 -26.46 -31.92
CA THR A 363 -11.43 -26.25 -33.36
C THR A 363 -10.56 -25.05 -33.70
N SER A 364 -9.35 -25.29 -34.20
CA SER A 364 -8.56 -24.27 -34.89
C SER A 364 -9.28 -23.96 -36.19
N GLU A 365 -10.21 -23.01 -36.16
CA GLU A 365 -10.58 -22.31 -37.39
C GLU A 365 -9.29 -21.71 -37.95
N ASN A 366 -9.03 -21.91 -39.24
CA ASN A 366 -7.95 -21.24 -39.94
C ASN A 366 -8.32 -19.76 -39.97
N VAL A 367 -7.90 -19.03 -38.94
CA VAL A 367 -8.06 -17.58 -38.88
C VAL A 367 -7.05 -17.02 -39.89
N LEU A 368 -7.56 -16.38 -40.94
CA LEU A 368 -6.74 -15.63 -41.88
C LEU A 368 -6.16 -14.43 -41.13
N ALA A 369 -4.94 -14.02 -41.46
CA ALA A 369 -4.41 -12.74 -40.99
C ALA A 369 -5.41 -11.65 -41.35
N ASP A 370 -5.97 -10.97 -40.35
CA ASP A 370 -6.91 -9.90 -40.61
C ASP A 370 -6.13 -8.64 -41.01
N SER A 371 -6.49 -8.09 -42.16
CA SER A 371 -5.99 -6.79 -42.61
C SER A 371 -6.27 -5.72 -41.55
N ALA A 372 -5.25 -4.94 -41.21
CA ALA A 372 -5.37 -3.81 -40.28
C ALA A 372 -5.69 -2.48 -40.99
N LEU A 373 -5.95 -2.50 -42.31
CA LEU A 373 -6.21 -1.29 -43.10
C LEU A 373 -7.44 -0.52 -42.62
N ASP A 374 -8.43 -1.21 -42.06
CA ASP A 374 -9.62 -0.58 -41.48
C ASP A 374 -9.32 0.23 -40.21
N LEU A 375 -8.29 -0.16 -39.45
CA LEU A 375 -7.79 0.58 -38.29
C LEU A 375 -6.99 1.82 -38.69
N ILE A 376 -6.39 1.83 -39.88
CA ILE A 376 -5.46 2.87 -40.32
C ILE A 376 -6.15 3.79 -41.33
N SER A 377 -7.03 4.65 -40.82
CA SER A 377 -7.78 5.60 -41.65
C SER A 377 -6.90 6.37 -42.66
N GLY A 378 -7.31 6.34 -43.93
CA GLY A 378 -6.64 7.03 -45.03
C GLY A 378 -5.51 6.23 -45.70
N PHE A 379 -5.22 5.01 -45.27
CA PHE A 379 -4.33 4.09 -45.99
C PHE A 379 -5.14 2.96 -46.61
N ASP A 380 -5.08 2.85 -47.94
CA ASP A 380 -5.57 1.71 -48.70
C ASP A 380 -4.38 0.90 -49.24
N ALA A 381 -4.65 -0.25 -49.86
CA ALA A 381 -3.62 -1.12 -50.41
C ALA A 381 -2.72 -0.39 -51.42
N ALA A 382 -3.28 0.47 -52.27
CA ALA A 382 -2.54 1.24 -53.28
C ALA A 382 -1.59 2.26 -52.64
N ARG A 383 -2.02 2.93 -51.56
CA ARG A 383 -1.16 3.84 -50.80
C ARG A 383 -0.06 3.09 -50.05
N MET A 384 -0.36 1.90 -49.51
CA MET A 384 0.62 1.04 -48.83
C MET A 384 1.76 0.59 -49.75
N GLU A 385 1.50 0.39 -51.05
CA GLU A 385 2.56 0.08 -52.03
C GLU A 385 3.60 1.20 -52.17
N ASN A 386 3.24 2.45 -51.87
CA ASN A 386 4.15 3.61 -51.97
C ASN A 386 4.92 3.90 -50.67
N VAL A 387 4.69 3.11 -49.63
CA VAL A 387 5.30 3.32 -48.31
C VAL A 387 6.70 2.69 -48.22
N PHE A 388 7.00 1.68 -49.04
CA PHE A 388 8.26 0.94 -49.01
C PHE A 388 8.74 0.59 -50.43
N PRO A 389 10.05 0.61 -50.75
CA PRO A 389 11.20 0.88 -49.88
C PRO A 389 11.33 2.34 -49.43
N VAL A 390 12.02 2.56 -48.31
CA VAL A 390 12.32 3.89 -47.78
C VAL A 390 13.75 4.26 -48.16
N ASP A 391 13.99 4.43 -49.46
CA ASP A 391 15.31 4.63 -50.07
C ASP A 391 15.48 6.06 -50.58
N GLY A 392 15.65 7.00 -49.66
CA GLY A 392 16.15 8.35 -49.96
C GLY A 392 15.22 9.28 -50.75
N ASP A 393 14.13 8.77 -51.33
CA ASP A 393 13.04 9.59 -51.87
C ASP A 393 12.22 10.21 -50.72
N GLY A 394 11.96 11.52 -50.82
CA GLY A 394 11.20 12.24 -49.81
C GLY A 394 9.74 11.79 -49.72
N GLU A 395 9.16 11.27 -50.82
CA GLU A 395 7.75 10.87 -50.88
C GLU A 395 7.46 9.59 -50.11
N ALA A 396 8.23 8.51 -50.33
CA ALA A 396 8.09 7.27 -49.57
C ALA A 396 8.35 7.47 -48.07
N VAL A 397 9.36 8.28 -47.72
CA VAL A 397 9.64 8.66 -46.32
C VAL A 397 8.45 9.43 -45.71
N ALA A 398 7.84 10.34 -46.46
CA ALA A 398 6.66 11.09 -46.03
C ALA A 398 5.46 10.18 -45.76
N GLU A 399 5.18 9.24 -46.67
CA GLU A 399 4.08 8.29 -46.53
C GLU A 399 4.31 7.30 -45.39
N MET A 400 5.53 6.77 -45.25
CA MET A 400 5.92 5.96 -44.09
C MET A 400 5.78 6.72 -42.78
N ALA A 401 6.22 7.98 -42.73
CA ALA A 401 6.11 8.79 -41.52
C ALA A 401 4.65 9.03 -41.12
N LYS A 402 3.76 9.29 -42.09
CA LYS A 402 2.32 9.40 -41.85
C LYS A 402 1.73 8.08 -41.36
N LEU A 403 2.14 6.94 -41.92
CA LEU A 403 1.68 5.62 -41.49
C LEU A 403 2.08 5.35 -40.03
N VAL A 404 3.36 5.48 -39.71
CA VAL A 404 3.89 5.26 -38.36
C VAL A 404 3.22 6.19 -37.35
N TYR A 405 3.01 7.47 -37.70
CA TYR A 405 2.29 8.43 -36.85
C TYR A 405 0.85 7.99 -36.50
N ARG A 406 0.17 7.30 -37.44
CA ARG A 406 -1.16 6.72 -37.19
C ARG A 406 -1.05 5.50 -36.30
N LEU A 407 -0.09 4.61 -36.57
CA LEU A 407 0.16 3.42 -35.77
C LEU A 407 0.51 3.77 -34.31
N ASP A 408 1.30 4.82 -34.08
CA ASP A 408 1.66 5.32 -32.73
C ASP A 408 0.42 5.72 -31.89
N ARG A 409 -0.68 6.06 -32.55
CA ARG A 409 -1.94 6.50 -31.92
C ARG A 409 -3.00 5.40 -31.85
N LEU A 410 -2.75 4.25 -32.48
CA LEU A 410 -3.65 3.12 -32.36
C LEU A 410 -3.51 2.49 -30.97
N ASP A 411 -4.62 2.00 -30.46
CA ASP A 411 -4.60 1.16 -29.28
C ASP A 411 -3.79 -0.13 -29.57
N PRO A 412 -2.71 -0.40 -28.81
CA PRO A 412 -1.85 -1.56 -29.05
C PRO A 412 -2.60 -2.89 -28.97
N THR A 413 -3.67 -2.98 -28.15
CA THR A 413 -4.44 -4.22 -27.99
C THR A 413 -5.25 -4.54 -29.24
N SER A 414 -5.80 -3.52 -29.89
CA SER A 414 -6.50 -3.63 -31.17
C SER A 414 -5.59 -4.20 -32.26
N LEU A 415 -4.36 -3.69 -32.39
CA LEU A 415 -3.40 -4.20 -33.39
C LEU A 415 -2.90 -5.62 -33.03
N ALA A 416 -2.63 -5.88 -31.75
CA ALA A 416 -2.22 -7.21 -31.28
C ALA A 416 -3.30 -8.27 -31.50
N SER A 417 -4.58 -7.91 -31.35
CA SER A 417 -5.70 -8.82 -31.60
C SER A 417 -5.73 -9.31 -33.06
N ARG A 418 -5.40 -8.43 -34.02
CA ARG A 418 -5.30 -8.76 -35.45
C ARG A 418 -4.07 -9.62 -35.76
N ALA A 419 -2.96 -9.36 -35.09
CA ALA A 419 -1.74 -10.15 -35.26
C ALA A 419 -1.88 -11.58 -34.70
N ASN A 420 -2.59 -11.77 -33.59
CA ASN A 420 -2.83 -13.11 -33.02
C ASN A 420 -3.76 -13.96 -33.89
N ALA A 421 -4.58 -13.33 -34.73
CA ALA A 421 -5.40 -13.98 -35.74
C ALA A 421 -4.56 -14.49 -36.94
N ALA A 422 -3.39 -13.92 -37.19
CA ALA A 422 -2.50 -14.32 -38.28
C ALA A 422 -1.69 -15.58 -37.93
N SER A 423 -1.84 -16.66 -38.70
CA SER A 423 -0.98 -17.84 -38.55
C SER A 423 0.47 -17.54 -38.98
N LEU A 424 1.47 -17.99 -38.22
CA LEU A 424 2.91 -17.80 -38.49
C LEU A 424 3.35 -18.28 -39.89
N ASP A 425 2.64 -19.26 -40.47
CA ASP A 425 2.95 -19.90 -41.75
C ASP A 425 2.34 -19.20 -42.99
N HIS A 426 1.57 -18.12 -42.82
CA HIS A 426 0.96 -17.41 -43.96
C HIS A 426 1.91 -16.35 -44.56
N GLU A 427 1.87 -16.19 -45.89
CA GLU A 427 2.48 -15.03 -46.54
C GLU A 427 1.66 -13.78 -46.16
N LEU A 428 2.31 -12.80 -45.53
CA LEU A 428 1.65 -11.57 -45.11
C LEU A 428 1.33 -10.72 -46.34
N GLY A 429 0.06 -10.39 -46.52
CA GLY A 429 -0.38 -9.40 -47.49
C GLY A 429 -0.04 -7.98 -47.05
N LEU A 430 -0.14 -7.02 -47.97
CA LEU A 430 -0.03 -5.60 -47.66
C LEU A 430 -1.13 -5.18 -46.69
N GLY A 431 -0.76 -4.55 -45.58
CA GLY A 431 -1.68 -4.09 -44.56
C GLY A 431 -2.03 -5.12 -43.49
N ASP A 432 -1.52 -6.35 -43.57
CA ASP A 432 -1.76 -7.37 -42.54
C ASP A 432 -0.96 -7.06 -41.27
N ALA A 433 -1.57 -7.24 -40.10
CA ALA A 433 -0.88 -7.14 -38.82
C ALA A 433 -0.11 -8.42 -38.52
N SER A 434 1.13 -8.29 -38.08
CA SER A 434 1.98 -9.41 -37.66
C SER A 434 2.80 -9.04 -36.43
N ALA A 435 2.88 -9.97 -35.49
CA ALA A 435 3.88 -9.91 -34.44
C ALA A 435 5.28 -10.15 -35.03
N PHE A 436 6.30 -9.56 -34.42
CA PHE A 436 7.70 -9.80 -34.77
C PHE A 436 8.56 -9.90 -33.51
N ARG A 437 9.63 -10.70 -33.58
CA ARG A 437 10.66 -10.79 -32.55
C ARG A 437 11.99 -11.20 -33.17
N GLY A 438 13.02 -10.38 -33.00
CA GLY A 438 14.32 -10.65 -33.60
C GLY A 438 15.47 -9.88 -32.97
N ASN A 439 16.69 -10.33 -33.28
CA ASN A 439 17.91 -9.62 -32.90
C ASN A 439 18.16 -8.49 -33.90
N VAL A 440 18.54 -7.32 -33.41
CA VAL A 440 18.87 -6.16 -34.26
C VAL A 440 20.23 -6.39 -34.93
N ASP A 441 20.26 -6.47 -36.25
CA ASP A 441 21.49 -6.52 -37.04
C ASP A 441 21.97 -5.12 -37.41
N GLN A 442 21.05 -4.22 -37.80
CA GLN A 442 21.37 -2.87 -38.24
C GLN A 442 20.31 -1.86 -37.79
N ILE A 443 20.77 -0.66 -37.45
CA ILE A 443 19.93 0.49 -37.09
C ILE A 443 20.27 1.64 -38.05
N GLN A 444 19.27 2.18 -38.73
CA GLN A 444 19.41 3.33 -39.62
C GLN A 444 18.39 4.40 -39.23
N SER A 445 18.85 5.64 -39.08
CA SER A 445 17.98 6.79 -38.85
C SER A 445 17.72 7.54 -40.15
N ILE A 446 16.45 7.82 -40.43
CA ILE A 446 15.98 8.44 -41.67
C ILE A 446 15.29 9.77 -41.30
N PRO A 447 15.75 10.93 -41.80
CA PRO A 447 15.15 12.21 -41.46
C PRO A 447 13.77 12.37 -42.10
N VAL A 448 12.78 12.80 -41.32
CA VAL A 448 11.45 13.14 -41.84
C VAL A 448 11.52 14.47 -42.64
N PRO A 449 10.79 14.62 -43.76
CA PRO A 449 10.68 15.87 -44.51
C PRO A 449 10.28 17.05 -43.62
N ALA A 450 10.92 18.21 -43.86
CA ALA A 450 10.84 19.36 -42.95
C ALA A 450 9.42 19.94 -42.80
N ASP A 451 8.64 19.89 -43.88
CA ASP A 451 7.23 20.26 -43.95
C ASP A 451 6.34 19.40 -43.05
N LEU A 452 6.71 18.15 -42.79
CA LEU A 452 5.94 17.23 -41.94
C LEU A 452 6.36 17.25 -40.46
N ARG A 453 7.56 17.74 -40.14
CA ARG A 453 8.08 17.71 -38.74
C ARG A 453 7.21 18.46 -37.74
N SER A 454 6.57 19.56 -38.16
CA SER A 454 5.67 20.32 -37.30
C SER A 454 4.36 19.60 -36.99
N TYR A 455 3.98 18.62 -37.82
CA TYR A 455 2.72 17.89 -37.69
C TYR A 455 2.89 16.51 -37.06
N LEU A 456 4.01 15.82 -37.33
CA LEU A 456 4.20 14.43 -36.93
C LEU A 456 4.85 14.24 -35.56
N GLU A 457 5.25 15.32 -34.87
CA GLU A 457 5.83 15.29 -33.51
C GLU A 457 7.16 14.54 -33.36
N PHE A 458 7.65 13.85 -34.40
CA PHE A 458 8.98 13.24 -34.44
C PHE A 458 9.80 13.72 -35.66
N PRO A 459 11.12 13.96 -35.50
CA PRO A 459 11.95 14.49 -36.57
C PRO A 459 12.54 13.40 -37.49
N ARG A 460 12.48 12.14 -37.09
CA ARG A 460 13.20 11.01 -37.69
C ARG A 460 12.38 9.73 -37.59
N LEU A 461 12.55 8.86 -38.57
CA LEU A 461 12.18 7.45 -38.53
C LEU A 461 13.43 6.62 -38.22
N TYR A 462 13.21 5.42 -37.70
CA TYR A 462 14.24 4.42 -37.48
C TYR A 462 13.87 3.16 -38.25
N GLN A 463 14.77 2.74 -39.13
CA GLN A 463 14.70 1.47 -39.84
C GLN A 463 15.65 0.49 -39.16
N LEU A 464 15.08 -0.61 -38.68
CA LEU A 464 15.78 -1.71 -38.03
C LEU A 464 15.80 -2.89 -38.99
N ILE A 465 16.98 -3.44 -39.27
CA ILE A 465 17.09 -4.76 -39.86
C ILE A 465 17.22 -5.74 -38.71
N ILE A 466 16.25 -6.65 -38.60
CA ILE A 466 16.23 -7.65 -37.55
C ILE A 466 16.33 -9.05 -38.14
N ARG A 467 16.99 -9.95 -37.40
CA ARG A 467 17.02 -11.38 -37.66
C ARG A 467 16.02 -12.08 -36.72
N PRO A 468 14.92 -12.63 -37.24
CA PRO A 468 13.93 -13.31 -36.43
C PRO A 468 14.53 -14.46 -35.62
N THR A 469 14.05 -14.66 -34.40
CA THR A 469 14.56 -15.72 -33.52
C THR A 469 14.19 -17.11 -34.05
N GLU A 470 13.01 -17.23 -34.67
CA GLU A 470 12.46 -18.48 -35.20
C GLU A 470 13.06 -18.84 -36.57
N SER A 471 13.37 -17.83 -37.39
CA SER A 471 13.89 -17.97 -38.76
C SER A 471 15.19 -17.17 -38.96
N PRO A 472 16.33 -17.63 -38.38
CA PRO A 472 17.57 -16.86 -38.35
C PRO A 472 18.25 -16.68 -39.72
N LYS A 473 17.73 -17.31 -40.79
CA LYS A 473 18.24 -17.16 -42.16
C LYS A 473 17.58 -16.00 -42.92
N GLU A 474 16.56 -15.39 -42.35
CA GLU A 474 15.79 -14.31 -42.96
C GLU A 474 16.12 -12.97 -42.28
N ALA A 475 16.01 -11.88 -43.04
CA ALA A 475 16.04 -10.53 -42.50
C ALA A 475 14.67 -9.87 -42.66
N TRP A 476 14.21 -9.23 -41.60
CA TRP A 476 12.99 -8.43 -41.62
C TRP A 476 13.37 -6.97 -41.42
N VAL A 477 12.65 -6.08 -42.09
CA VAL A 477 12.76 -4.63 -41.86
C VAL A 477 11.63 -4.20 -40.93
N VAL A 478 11.97 -3.48 -39.86
CA VAL A 478 10.99 -2.91 -38.92
C VAL A 478 11.22 -1.41 -38.86
N ILE A 479 10.16 -0.63 -39.07
CA ILE A 479 10.24 0.83 -39.14
C ILE A 479 9.36 1.45 -38.04
N SER A 480 9.93 2.36 -37.27
CA SER A 480 9.25 3.04 -36.15
C SER A 480 9.67 4.51 -36.03
N SER A 481 8.86 5.31 -35.33
CA SER A 481 9.13 6.73 -35.04
C SER A 481 10.15 6.90 -33.91
N GLY A 482 10.25 5.91 -33.03
CA GLY A 482 11.12 5.91 -31.87
C GLY A 482 11.80 4.57 -31.65
N VAL A 483 13.00 4.63 -31.11
CA VAL A 483 13.73 3.47 -30.58
C VAL A 483 14.22 3.79 -29.17
N PRO A 484 14.38 2.79 -28.29
CA PRO A 484 15.02 3.01 -27.00
C PRO A 484 16.39 3.68 -27.19
N PRO A 485 16.74 4.69 -26.37
CA PRO A 485 17.98 5.44 -26.51
C PRO A 485 19.23 4.56 -26.34
N ASP A 486 19.11 3.48 -25.57
CA ASP A 486 20.17 2.52 -25.28
C ASP A 486 20.18 1.32 -26.25
N LEU A 487 19.36 1.32 -27.31
CA LEU A 487 19.27 0.23 -28.29
C LEU A 487 20.59 0.06 -29.08
N GLN A 488 21.10 -1.17 -29.13
CA GLN A 488 22.33 -1.54 -29.84
C GLN A 488 22.12 -2.74 -30.78
N THR A 489 23.02 -2.89 -31.75
CA THR A 489 23.11 -4.13 -32.55
C THR A 489 23.38 -5.32 -31.63
N GLY A 490 22.66 -6.42 -31.85
CA GLY A 490 22.69 -7.61 -30.99
C GLY A 490 21.54 -7.67 -29.97
N ASP A 491 20.90 -6.53 -29.68
CA ASP A 491 19.74 -6.48 -28.79
C ASP A 491 18.51 -7.16 -29.41
N ILE A 492 17.58 -7.58 -28.56
CA ILE A 492 16.32 -8.19 -28.98
C ILE A 492 15.25 -7.10 -29.01
N VAL A 493 14.50 -7.05 -30.11
CA VAL A 493 13.33 -6.20 -30.25
C VAL A 493 12.12 -7.02 -30.67
N TRP A 494 10.95 -6.60 -30.21
CA TRP A 494 9.68 -7.23 -30.57
C TRP A 494 8.54 -6.22 -30.56
N GLY A 495 7.42 -6.61 -31.13
CA GLY A 495 6.23 -5.78 -31.19
C GLY A 495 5.22 -6.34 -32.18
N VAL A 496 4.25 -5.51 -32.52
CA VAL A 496 3.26 -5.80 -33.56
C VAL A 496 3.33 -4.69 -34.59
N GLY A 497 3.53 -5.07 -35.84
CA GLY A 497 3.61 -4.14 -36.96
C GLY A 497 2.64 -4.52 -38.07
N VAL A 498 2.50 -3.61 -39.03
CA VAL A 498 1.68 -3.76 -40.22
C VAL A 498 2.59 -3.96 -41.42
N SER A 499 2.31 -4.99 -42.21
CA SER A 499 3.09 -5.31 -43.39
C SER A 499 2.99 -4.21 -44.44
N VAL A 500 4.15 -3.71 -44.87
CA VAL A 500 4.30 -2.70 -45.93
C VAL A 500 4.98 -3.29 -47.16
N LEU A 501 5.28 -4.60 -47.15
CA LEU A 501 5.89 -5.32 -48.26
C LEU A 501 4.90 -6.34 -48.80
N GLY A 502 4.52 -6.20 -50.08
CA GLY A 502 3.60 -7.14 -50.75
C GLY A 502 4.27 -8.34 -51.39
N SER A 503 5.59 -8.31 -51.60
CA SER A 503 6.36 -9.44 -52.17
C SER A 503 7.81 -9.36 -51.73
N ALA A 504 8.44 -10.51 -51.47
CA ALA A 504 9.83 -10.57 -51.02
C ALA A 504 10.80 -9.91 -52.02
N VAL A 505 11.81 -9.19 -51.52
CA VAL A 505 12.85 -8.57 -52.34
C VAL A 505 14.09 -9.45 -52.30
N ASP A 506 14.29 -10.24 -53.36
CA ASP A 506 15.39 -11.23 -53.46
C ASP A 506 16.72 -10.63 -54.00
N ASP A 507 16.73 -9.38 -54.48
CA ASP A 507 17.90 -8.73 -55.11
C ASP A 507 18.94 -8.18 -54.09
N MET A 508 18.77 -8.43 -52.79
CA MET A 508 19.69 -7.98 -51.74
C MET A 508 20.63 -9.09 -51.25
N VAL A 509 21.81 -8.70 -50.74
CA VAL A 509 22.82 -9.63 -50.17
C VAL A 509 22.23 -10.52 -49.05
N VAL A 510 21.20 -10.02 -48.37
CA VAL A 510 20.31 -10.80 -47.50
C VAL A 510 18.87 -10.53 -47.98
N PRO A 511 18.10 -11.54 -48.40
CA PRO A 511 16.75 -11.33 -48.93
C PRO A 511 15.84 -10.79 -47.82
N ILE A 512 15.22 -9.64 -48.08
CA ILE A 512 14.22 -9.06 -47.19
C ILE A 512 12.89 -9.73 -47.50
N ARG A 513 12.44 -10.59 -46.60
CA ARG A 513 11.16 -11.31 -46.78
C ARG A 513 9.96 -10.54 -46.26
N ARG A 514 10.16 -9.64 -45.30
CA ARG A 514 9.09 -8.88 -44.65
C ARG A 514 9.57 -7.47 -44.31
N ALA A 515 8.71 -6.49 -44.51
CA ALA A 515 8.89 -5.15 -43.95
C ALA A 515 7.63 -4.76 -43.19
N LEU A 516 7.80 -4.28 -41.95
CA LEU A 516 6.74 -3.94 -41.02
C LEU A 516 6.90 -2.49 -40.57
N ALA A 517 5.81 -1.71 -40.59
CA ALA A 517 5.73 -0.45 -39.86
C ALA A 517 5.10 -0.70 -38.49
N THR A 518 5.64 -0.11 -37.42
CA THR A 518 5.13 -0.30 -36.05
C THR A 518 5.01 1.02 -35.30
N GLY A 519 3.95 1.13 -34.51
CA GLY A 519 3.71 2.27 -33.62
C GLY A 519 4.50 2.21 -32.31
N GLY A 520 5.18 1.10 -32.04
CA GLY A 520 5.94 0.92 -30.82
C GLY A 520 6.90 -0.26 -30.91
N LEU A 521 8.02 -0.13 -30.21
CA LEU A 521 9.05 -1.13 -30.16
C LEU A 521 9.31 -1.52 -28.71
N SER A 522 9.16 -2.81 -28.41
CA SER A 522 9.62 -3.37 -27.15
C SER A 522 11.05 -3.88 -27.29
N TRP A 523 11.80 -3.79 -26.19
CA TRP A 523 13.25 -3.97 -26.23
C TRP A 523 13.81 -4.69 -25.01
N GLN A 524 14.84 -5.48 -25.28
CA GLN A 524 15.67 -6.15 -24.29
C GLN A 524 17.13 -6.08 -24.75
N PRO A 525 18.04 -5.52 -23.92
CA PRO A 525 19.46 -5.47 -24.24
C PRO A 525 20.08 -6.87 -24.23
N GLN A 526 21.06 -7.09 -25.10
CA GLN A 526 21.85 -8.32 -25.12
C GLN A 526 22.61 -8.50 -23.78
N GLU A 527 23.20 -7.41 -23.28
CA GLU A 527 23.88 -7.37 -21.99
C GLU A 527 23.00 -6.75 -20.90
N ILE A 528 22.40 -7.60 -20.09
CA ILE A 528 21.50 -7.16 -19.00
C ILE A 528 22.32 -6.61 -17.82
N ARG A 529 22.16 -5.30 -17.57
CA ARG A 529 22.92 -4.51 -16.60
C ARG A 529 22.74 -4.92 -15.13
N SER A 530 21.55 -5.38 -14.75
CA SER A 530 21.26 -5.73 -13.36
C SER A 530 20.41 -6.98 -13.24
N VAL A 531 20.48 -7.60 -12.07
CA VAL A 531 19.66 -8.77 -11.71
C VAL A 531 18.17 -8.45 -11.82
N GLY A 532 17.76 -7.24 -11.42
CA GLY A 532 16.36 -6.85 -11.50
C GLY A 532 15.86 -6.74 -12.93
N TRP A 533 16.68 -6.17 -13.82
CA TRP A 533 16.37 -6.10 -15.25
C TRP A 533 16.23 -7.49 -15.88
N ARG A 534 17.06 -8.44 -15.44
CA ARG A 534 16.97 -9.82 -15.91
C ARG A 534 15.66 -10.46 -15.47
N LEU A 535 15.34 -10.34 -14.18
CA LEU A 535 14.08 -10.86 -13.65
C LEU A 535 12.86 -10.27 -14.36
N LEU A 536 12.86 -8.96 -14.60
CA LEU A 536 11.79 -8.29 -15.36
C LEU A 536 11.69 -8.84 -16.79
N ALA A 537 12.80 -8.89 -17.52
CA ALA A 537 12.83 -9.39 -18.90
C ALA A 537 12.43 -10.87 -19.01
N ASP A 538 12.83 -11.71 -18.05
CA ASP A 538 12.46 -13.13 -17.98
C ASP A 538 10.95 -13.31 -17.80
N GLN A 539 10.25 -12.33 -17.20
CA GLN A 539 8.80 -12.30 -17.09
C GLN A 539 8.11 -11.54 -18.24
N GLY A 540 8.84 -11.23 -19.32
CA GLY A 540 8.30 -10.56 -20.50
C GLY A 540 8.08 -9.05 -20.35
N PHE A 541 8.62 -8.43 -19.29
CA PHE A 541 8.57 -6.98 -19.14
C PHE A 541 9.45 -6.29 -20.19
N ASP A 542 8.88 -5.30 -20.88
CA ASP A 542 9.58 -4.46 -21.84
C ASP A 542 10.52 -3.48 -21.13
N LEU A 543 11.83 -3.71 -21.24
CA LEU A 543 12.83 -2.88 -20.56
C LEU A 543 12.91 -1.46 -21.15
N GLY A 544 12.35 -1.22 -22.34
CA GLY A 544 12.18 0.14 -22.89
C GLY A 544 11.32 1.04 -22.01
N LEU A 545 10.36 0.45 -21.28
CA LEU A 545 9.49 1.18 -20.36
C LEU A 545 10.23 1.76 -19.14
N LEU A 546 11.44 1.28 -18.83
CA LEU A 546 12.23 1.81 -17.72
C LEU A 546 12.71 3.24 -17.97
N ASP A 547 12.88 3.64 -19.24
CA ASP A 547 13.26 5.01 -19.58
C ASP A 547 12.11 5.99 -19.35
N ASP A 548 10.86 5.58 -19.60
CA ASP A 548 9.68 6.37 -19.25
C ASP A 548 9.59 6.58 -17.74
N ILE A 549 9.78 5.50 -16.96
CA ILE A 549 9.81 5.54 -15.50
C ILE A 549 10.87 6.52 -14.99
N ARG A 550 12.08 6.52 -15.58
CA ARG A 550 13.16 7.46 -15.23
C ARG A 550 12.80 8.90 -15.60
N ARG A 551 12.25 9.15 -16.79
CA ARG A 551 11.86 10.50 -17.26
C ARG A 551 10.70 11.10 -16.43
N ALA A 552 9.89 10.23 -15.83
CA ALA A 552 8.80 10.60 -14.94
C ALA A 552 9.19 10.64 -13.45
N ASN A 553 10.49 10.49 -13.13
CA ASN A 553 10.98 10.59 -11.76
C ASN A 553 10.66 11.95 -11.13
N ARG A 554 10.31 11.93 -9.84
CA ARG A 554 9.81 13.05 -9.01
C ARG A 554 8.52 13.71 -9.51
N LYS A 555 7.83 13.13 -10.49
CA LYS A 555 6.52 13.58 -10.97
C LYS A 555 5.38 12.74 -10.36
N PRO A 556 4.15 13.28 -10.28
CA PRO A 556 2.97 12.49 -9.94
C PRO A 556 2.75 11.33 -10.90
N LEU A 557 2.07 10.28 -10.45
CA LEU A 557 1.61 9.19 -11.33
C LEU A 557 0.54 9.73 -12.29
N ARG A 558 0.75 9.55 -13.58
CA ARG A 558 -0.12 9.99 -14.68
C ARG A 558 -0.68 8.81 -15.45
N ALA A 559 -1.61 9.07 -16.36
CA ALA A 559 -2.14 8.05 -17.25
C ALA A 559 -1.07 7.40 -18.15
N GLU A 560 -0.06 8.17 -18.57
CA GLU A 560 1.09 7.69 -19.36
C GLU A 560 1.91 6.61 -18.62
N ASP A 561 1.91 6.63 -17.28
CA ASP A 561 2.68 5.69 -16.46
C ASP A 561 2.00 4.32 -16.32
N GLN A 562 0.74 4.19 -16.75
CA GLN A 562 -0.08 3.00 -16.48
C GLN A 562 0.54 1.75 -17.09
N ARG A 563 0.99 1.81 -18.34
CA ARG A 563 1.57 0.66 -19.04
C ARG A 563 2.77 0.11 -18.28
N SER A 564 3.70 0.96 -17.86
CA SER A 564 4.92 0.55 -17.18
C SER A 564 4.66 0.13 -15.72
N PHE A 565 3.75 0.81 -15.03
CA PHE A 565 3.33 0.46 -13.68
C PHE A 565 2.67 -0.92 -13.61
N TYR A 566 1.65 -1.15 -14.44
CA TYR A 566 0.90 -2.40 -14.45
C TYR A 566 1.72 -3.57 -14.99
N ALA A 567 2.52 -3.37 -16.04
CA ALA A 567 3.42 -4.41 -16.55
C ALA A 567 4.45 -4.85 -15.50
N MET A 568 5.03 -3.91 -14.74
CA MET A 568 6.00 -4.25 -13.69
C MET A 568 5.32 -4.94 -12.50
N MET A 569 4.08 -4.54 -12.19
CA MET A 569 3.28 -5.20 -11.16
C MET A 569 2.88 -6.62 -11.57
N ASP A 570 2.50 -6.87 -12.81
CA ASP A 570 2.21 -8.22 -13.29
C ASP A 570 3.48 -9.08 -13.29
N ALA A 571 4.60 -8.54 -13.79
CA ALA A 571 5.91 -9.21 -13.74
C ALA A 571 6.34 -9.58 -12.30
N SER A 572 6.02 -8.75 -11.30
CA SER A 572 6.42 -9.02 -9.91
C SER A 572 5.73 -10.24 -9.28
N ARG A 573 4.58 -10.70 -9.82
CA ARG A 573 3.84 -11.87 -9.34
C ARG A 573 4.61 -13.18 -9.51
N TYR A 574 5.32 -13.29 -10.62
CA TYR A 574 5.96 -14.54 -11.05
C TYR A 574 7.37 -14.72 -10.49
N VAL A 575 7.90 -13.69 -9.81
CA VAL A 575 9.22 -13.69 -9.19
C VAL A 575 9.13 -14.40 -7.83
N THR A 576 9.31 -15.73 -7.81
CA THR A 576 9.14 -16.57 -6.60
C THR A 576 10.36 -17.46 -6.29
N GLY A 577 10.56 -17.75 -4.99
CA GLY A 577 11.28 -18.91 -4.43
C GLY A 577 12.80 -19.05 -4.69
N ASP A 578 13.19 -19.20 -5.94
CA ASP A 578 14.57 -19.43 -6.40
C ASP A 578 15.22 -18.14 -6.93
N THR A 579 14.72 -17.00 -6.51
CA THR A 579 15.16 -15.71 -7.02
C THR A 579 16.52 -15.32 -6.46
N PRO A 580 17.35 -14.63 -7.28
CA PRO A 580 18.60 -14.05 -6.82
C PRO A 580 18.40 -13.15 -5.59
N ILE A 581 19.39 -13.13 -4.71
CA ILE A 581 19.33 -12.32 -3.48
C ILE A 581 19.15 -10.84 -3.85
N PRO A 582 18.08 -10.18 -3.37
CA PRO A 582 17.84 -8.77 -3.67
C PRO A 582 18.94 -7.87 -3.08
N LYS A 583 19.25 -6.80 -3.80
CA LYS A 583 20.25 -5.82 -3.37
C LYS A 583 19.68 -5.02 -2.20
N ARG A 584 20.28 -5.11 -1.02
CA ARG A 584 19.86 -4.26 0.11
C ARG A 584 20.23 -2.81 -0.17
N VAL A 585 19.23 -1.93 -0.22
CA VAL A 585 19.43 -0.50 -0.54
C VAL A 585 18.95 0.37 0.62
N PRO A 586 19.80 1.25 1.18
CA PRO A 586 19.36 2.24 2.16
C PRO A 586 18.34 3.21 1.55
N ILE A 587 17.35 3.63 2.34
CA ILE A 587 16.31 4.55 1.85
C ILE A 587 16.89 5.85 1.27
N VAL A 588 17.99 6.34 1.84
CA VAL A 588 18.71 7.54 1.35
C VAL A 588 19.17 7.40 -0.11
N ASP A 589 19.56 6.19 -0.53
CA ASP A 589 19.96 5.94 -1.92
C ASP A 589 18.77 6.02 -2.89
N LEU A 590 17.58 5.61 -2.44
CA LEU A 590 16.33 5.72 -3.19
C LEU A 590 15.89 7.18 -3.40
N LEU A 591 16.42 8.11 -2.60
CA LEU A 591 16.10 9.54 -2.69
C LEU A 591 17.15 10.32 -3.50
N THR A 592 18.42 9.92 -3.37
CA THR A 592 19.57 10.63 -3.94
C THR A 592 19.96 10.12 -5.33
N ARG A 593 19.72 8.83 -5.63
CA ARG A 593 20.06 8.21 -6.93
C ARG A 593 18.90 7.38 -7.53
N PRO A 594 17.67 7.91 -7.56
CA PRO A 594 16.49 7.16 -7.98
C PRO A 594 16.57 6.67 -9.43
N GLU A 595 17.09 7.47 -10.37
CA GLU A 595 17.11 7.15 -11.80
C GLU A 595 17.99 5.92 -12.12
N ARG A 596 19.04 5.69 -11.31
CA ARG A 596 19.95 4.55 -11.47
C ARG A 596 19.37 3.23 -10.95
N LEU A 597 18.34 3.31 -10.12
CA LEU A 597 17.74 2.15 -9.46
C LEU A 597 16.44 1.71 -10.13
N ALA A 598 15.93 2.43 -11.14
CA ALA A 598 14.71 2.04 -11.85
C ALA A 598 14.82 0.61 -12.41
N GLY A 599 13.93 -0.27 -11.97
CA GLY A 599 13.91 -1.70 -12.30
C GLY A 599 14.91 -2.57 -11.53
N ASP A 600 15.74 -2.02 -10.64
CA ASP A 600 16.61 -2.84 -9.78
C ASP A 600 15.78 -3.64 -8.78
N TYR A 601 16.18 -4.89 -8.55
CA TYR A 601 15.60 -5.75 -7.53
C TYR A 601 16.23 -5.46 -6.17
N VAL A 602 15.47 -4.79 -5.31
CA VAL A 602 15.95 -4.20 -4.05
C VAL A 602 15.27 -4.81 -2.83
N ARG A 603 15.99 -4.79 -1.71
CA ARG A 603 15.48 -5.11 -0.38
C ARG A 603 15.55 -3.88 0.53
N ILE A 604 14.43 -3.55 1.17
CA ILE A 604 14.36 -2.48 2.17
C ILE A 604 13.76 -2.96 3.50
N ASP A 605 14.12 -2.28 4.58
CA ASP A 605 13.47 -2.41 5.89
C ASP A 605 12.53 -1.22 6.10
N ALA A 606 11.27 -1.48 6.43
CA ALA A 606 10.28 -0.44 6.67
C ALA A 606 9.33 -0.80 7.83
N GLU A 607 8.65 0.20 8.38
CA GLU A 607 7.55 0.01 9.32
C GLU A 607 6.23 0.39 8.64
N LEU A 608 5.35 -0.58 8.41
CA LEU A 608 4.03 -0.33 7.85
C LEU A 608 3.24 0.63 8.76
N VAL A 609 2.45 1.49 8.12
CA VAL A 609 1.56 2.47 8.77
C VAL A 609 0.11 2.23 8.35
N ARG A 610 -0.11 1.93 7.07
CA ARG A 610 -1.44 1.82 6.47
C ARG A 610 -1.44 0.87 5.28
N VAL A 611 -2.54 0.15 5.13
CA VAL A 611 -2.85 -0.69 3.98
C VAL A 611 -4.09 -0.11 3.31
N THR A 612 -4.03 0.10 2.01
CA THR A 612 -5.13 0.63 1.20
C THR A 612 -5.34 -0.32 0.03
N ARG A 613 -6.57 -0.82 -0.15
CA ARG A 613 -6.96 -1.55 -1.35
C ARG A 613 -7.30 -0.56 -2.45
N VAL A 614 -6.71 -0.73 -3.62
CA VAL A 614 -6.94 0.09 -4.81
C VAL A 614 -7.55 -0.78 -5.90
N GLN A 615 -8.77 -0.47 -6.31
CA GLN A 615 -9.46 -1.20 -7.37
C GLN A 615 -8.93 -0.77 -8.75
N VAL A 616 -8.71 -1.74 -9.63
CA VAL A 616 -8.35 -1.48 -11.02
C VAL A 616 -9.63 -1.29 -11.83
N ALA A 617 -9.67 -0.28 -12.68
CA ALA A 617 -10.84 0.00 -13.52
C ALA A 617 -11.22 -1.22 -14.39
N PRO A 618 -12.51 -1.64 -14.43
CA PRO A 618 -12.93 -2.83 -15.18
C PRO A 618 -12.56 -2.81 -16.67
N ALA A 619 -12.58 -1.61 -17.30
CA ALA A 619 -12.19 -1.45 -18.70
C ALA A 619 -10.76 -1.96 -18.99
N ARG A 620 -9.85 -1.86 -18.01
CA ARG A 620 -8.45 -2.31 -18.13
C ARG A 620 -8.29 -3.81 -17.93
N GLN A 621 -9.17 -4.42 -17.15
CA GLN A 621 -9.23 -5.88 -17.04
C GLN A 621 -9.75 -6.47 -18.35
N ALA A 622 -10.76 -5.83 -18.95
CA ALA A 622 -11.35 -6.24 -20.22
C ALA A 622 -10.37 -6.16 -21.40
N SER A 623 -9.44 -5.18 -21.40
CA SER A 623 -8.38 -5.09 -22.42
C SER A 623 -7.24 -6.10 -22.21
N GLY A 624 -7.26 -6.89 -21.13
CA GLY A 624 -6.21 -7.85 -20.81
C GLY A 624 -4.89 -7.22 -20.35
N GLU A 625 -4.85 -5.90 -20.15
CA GLU A 625 -3.65 -5.18 -19.70
C GLU A 625 -3.28 -5.51 -18.25
N VAL A 626 -4.28 -5.84 -17.42
CA VAL A 626 -4.11 -6.11 -15.99
C VAL A 626 -4.91 -7.34 -15.60
N SER A 627 -4.22 -8.38 -15.14
CA SER A 627 -4.84 -9.61 -14.63
C SER A 627 -5.50 -9.42 -13.26
N ALA A 628 -5.09 -8.38 -12.52
CA ALA A 628 -5.57 -8.04 -11.19
C ALA A 628 -6.89 -7.26 -11.20
N THR A 629 -7.84 -7.65 -10.35
CA THR A 629 -9.03 -6.82 -10.08
C THR A 629 -8.73 -5.64 -9.16
N SER A 630 -7.78 -5.83 -8.25
CA SER A 630 -7.31 -4.84 -7.31
C SER A 630 -5.83 -5.07 -7.01
N TYR A 631 -5.18 -4.05 -6.46
CA TYR A 631 -3.88 -4.15 -5.84
C TYR A 631 -3.92 -3.47 -4.47
N TYR A 632 -2.88 -3.62 -3.67
CA TYR A 632 -2.78 -2.94 -2.38
C TYR A 632 -1.60 -1.98 -2.36
N GLN A 633 -1.87 -0.76 -1.93
CA GLN A 633 -0.86 0.23 -1.60
C GLN A 633 -0.64 0.19 -0.08
N LEU A 634 0.60 -0.06 0.32
CA LEU A 634 1.05 -0.03 1.69
C LEU A 634 1.89 1.23 1.91
N ASP A 635 1.43 2.10 2.81
CA ASP A 635 2.22 3.23 3.24
C ASP A 635 3.09 2.79 4.42
N ALA A 636 4.39 3.03 4.31
CA ALA A 636 5.38 2.63 5.31
C ALA A 636 6.36 3.75 5.62
N MET A 637 7.11 3.58 6.70
CA MET A 637 8.20 4.47 7.12
C MET A 637 9.52 3.72 7.07
N GLY A 638 10.38 4.09 6.14
CA GLY A 638 11.73 3.55 6.00
C GLY A 638 12.73 4.31 6.87
N ASN A 639 13.77 3.63 7.37
CA ASN A 639 14.83 4.25 8.17
C ASN A 639 15.86 4.95 7.26
N VAL A 640 16.12 6.23 7.51
CA VAL A 640 17.13 7.03 6.78
C VAL A 640 18.45 7.20 7.55
N GLY A 641 18.58 6.57 8.73
CA GLY A 641 19.75 6.70 9.59
C GLY A 641 19.83 8.08 10.24
N ASP A 642 21.05 8.56 10.47
CA ASP A 642 21.31 9.87 11.12
C ASP A 642 21.20 11.06 10.16
N VAL A 643 20.49 10.90 9.03
CA VAL A 643 20.29 11.94 8.02
C VAL A 643 19.02 12.73 8.34
N GLU A 644 19.16 14.05 8.45
CA GLU A 644 18.04 14.99 8.52
C GLU A 644 17.67 15.43 7.09
N ILE A 645 16.47 15.06 6.64
CA ILE A 645 15.96 15.48 5.35
C ILE A 645 15.19 16.78 5.56
N GLN A 646 15.69 17.85 4.95
CA GLN A 646 15.06 19.17 4.97
C GLN A 646 14.31 19.40 3.66
N ILE A 647 12.99 19.53 3.74
CA ILE A 647 12.14 19.89 2.60
C ILE A 647 11.82 21.38 2.72
N GLU A 648 12.29 22.16 1.77
CA GLU A 648 12.01 23.61 1.71
C GLU A 648 10.56 23.86 1.30
N ALA A 649 9.96 24.91 1.87
CA ALA A 649 8.65 25.35 1.44
C ALA A 649 8.76 25.96 0.02
N PRO A 650 7.85 25.64 -0.91
CA PRO A 650 7.88 26.11 -2.31
C PRO A 650 8.04 27.62 -2.46
N ASP A 651 7.51 28.42 -1.53
CA ASP A 651 7.57 29.89 -1.60
C ASP A 651 8.63 30.49 -0.66
N GLY A 652 9.49 29.67 -0.03
CA GLY A 652 10.49 30.12 0.96
C GLY A 652 9.92 30.74 2.25
N GLY A 653 8.60 30.90 2.35
CA GLY A 653 7.91 31.65 3.42
C GLY A 653 7.62 30.86 4.71
N GLY A 654 7.96 29.57 4.77
CA GLY A 654 7.68 28.69 5.93
C GLY A 654 8.93 27.98 6.45
N PRO A 655 8.96 27.60 7.75
CA PRO A 655 10.05 26.79 8.29
C PRO A 655 10.10 25.45 7.54
N PRO A 656 11.29 24.99 7.15
CA PRO A 656 11.41 23.79 6.34
C PRO A 656 10.97 22.55 7.13
N LEU A 657 10.28 21.62 6.47
CA LEU A 657 9.88 20.36 7.09
C LEU A 657 11.13 19.49 7.26
N ARG A 658 11.48 19.23 8.53
CA ARG A 658 12.64 18.42 8.90
C ARG A 658 12.18 17.04 9.33
N LEU A 659 12.47 16.05 8.51
CA LEU A 659 12.24 14.64 8.82
C LEU A 659 13.55 14.03 9.31
N LYS A 660 13.53 13.50 10.53
CA LYS A 660 14.66 12.80 11.15
C LYS A 660 14.38 11.32 11.22
N ASN A 661 15.37 10.51 10.84
CA ASN A 661 15.45 9.06 11.02
C ASN A 661 14.42 8.24 10.23
N ARG A 662 13.28 8.81 9.82
CA ARG A 662 12.22 8.10 9.10
C ARG A 662 11.75 8.90 7.90
N PHE A 663 11.53 8.20 6.79
CA PHE A 663 11.02 8.78 5.55
C PHE A 663 9.89 7.90 5.00
N PRO A 664 8.82 8.51 4.45
CA PRO A 664 7.72 7.75 3.83
C PRO A 664 8.24 6.87 2.69
N VAL A 665 7.67 5.68 2.56
CA VAL A 665 7.88 4.76 1.45
C VAL A 665 6.52 4.21 1.03
N SER A 666 6.27 4.16 -0.27
CA SER A 666 5.07 3.60 -0.86
C SER A 666 5.40 2.24 -1.45
N ILE A 667 4.68 1.21 -1.02
CA ILE A 667 4.88 -0.16 -1.48
C ILE A 667 3.60 -0.63 -2.16
N VAL A 668 3.71 -1.23 -3.33
CA VAL A 668 2.58 -1.80 -4.05
C VAL A 668 2.75 -3.32 -4.06
N VAL A 669 1.70 -4.03 -3.69
CA VAL A 669 1.62 -5.49 -3.80
C VAL A 669 0.39 -5.90 -4.58
N ASN A 670 0.52 -7.00 -5.31
CA ASN A 670 -0.58 -7.67 -5.98
C ASN A 670 -1.54 -8.29 -4.98
N GLU A 671 -0.99 -9.04 -4.03
CA GLU A 671 -1.74 -9.79 -3.03
C GLU A 671 -1.16 -9.46 -1.65
N LEU A 672 -2.04 -9.40 -0.64
CA LEU A 672 -1.59 -9.19 0.72
C LEU A 672 -0.99 -10.49 1.28
N PRO A 673 0.13 -10.42 2.00
CA PRO A 673 0.63 -11.58 2.72
C PRO A 673 -0.35 -11.96 3.85
N GLU A 674 -0.44 -13.25 4.17
CA GLU A 674 -1.39 -13.84 5.14
C GLU A 674 -1.44 -13.07 6.49
N PHE A 675 -0.29 -12.56 6.96
CA PHE A 675 -0.22 -11.83 8.23
C PHE A 675 -0.90 -10.44 8.20
N LEU A 676 -1.19 -9.89 7.01
CA LEU A 676 -1.92 -8.65 6.79
C LEU A 676 -3.36 -8.87 6.34
N GLU A 677 -3.69 -10.01 5.73
CA GLU A 677 -5.06 -10.33 5.32
C GLU A 677 -6.05 -10.25 6.49
N ALA A 678 -5.64 -10.75 7.66
CA ALA A 678 -6.44 -10.68 8.88
C ALA A 678 -6.82 -9.24 9.26
N ALA A 679 -5.96 -8.26 8.96
CA ALA A 679 -6.26 -6.85 9.22
C ALA A 679 -7.32 -6.28 8.27
N MET A 680 -7.50 -6.89 7.09
CA MET A 680 -8.51 -6.52 6.08
C MET A 680 -9.78 -7.39 6.17
N THR A 681 -10.00 -8.06 7.32
CA THR A 681 -11.25 -8.80 7.54
C THR A 681 -12.44 -7.83 7.58
N GLY A 682 -13.52 -8.14 6.84
CA GLY A 682 -14.70 -7.26 6.70
C GLY A 682 -14.66 -6.33 5.48
N ASP A 683 -13.70 -6.55 4.58
CA ASP A 683 -13.51 -5.84 3.31
C ASP A 683 -13.35 -4.30 3.39
N PRO A 684 -12.63 -3.75 4.39
CA PRO A 684 -12.39 -2.31 4.44
C PRO A 684 -11.50 -1.87 3.27
N VAL A 685 -11.76 -0.68 2.73
CA VAL A 685 -10.88 -0.07 1.71
C VAL A 685 -9.51 0.27 2.30
N THR A 686 -9.45 0.68 3.58
CA THR A 686 -8.23 1.16 4.23
C THR A 686 -8.15 0.72 5.68
N VAL A 687 -6.97 0.28 6.14
CA VAL A 687 -6.72 -0.13 7.53
C VAL A 687 -5.37 0.39 8.01
N ALA A 688 -5.33 0.91 9.24
CA ALA A 688 -4.08 1.28 9.91
C ALA A 688 -3.37 0.03 10.46
N VAL A 689 -2.10 -0.15 10.11
CA VAL A 689 -1.28 -1.29 10.53
C VAL A 689 0.06 -0.77 11.03
N ARG A 690 0.58 -1.29 12.15
CA ARG A 690 1.91 -0.94 12.66
C ARG A 690 2.76 -2.18 12.81
N ARG A 691 3.51 -2.52 11.76
CA ARG A 691 4.37 -3.72 11.77
C ARG A 691 5.68 -3.47 11.04
N PRO A 692 6.83 -3.84 11.62
CA PRO A 692 8.09 -3.84 10.90
C PRO A 692 8.10 -4.96 9.85
N VAL A 693 8.52 -4.64 8.65
CA VAL A 693 8.56 -5.54 7.50
C VAL A 693 9.88 -5.43 6.76
N VAL A 694 10.24 -6.52 6.10
CA VAL A 694 11.26 -6.55 5.04
C VAL A 694 10.54 -6.69 3.72
N VAL A 695 10.88 -5.84 2.77
CA VAL A 695 10.22 -5.77 1.46
C VAL A 695 11.25 -6.03 0.38
N ASP A 696 10.97 -7.02 -0.46
CA ASP A 696 11.74 -7.30 -1.66
C ASP A 696 10.89 -6.95 -2.89
N GLY A 697 11.45 -6.19 -3.81
CA GLY A 697 10.69 -5.72 -4.96
C GLY A 697 11.53 -4.97 -5.97
N PHE A 698 10.87 -4.57 -7.05
CA PHE A 698 11.46 -3.68 -8.05
C PHE A 698 11.28 -2.24 -7.61
N TYR A 699 12.38 -1.49 -7.61
CA TYR A 699 12.27 -0.05 -7.44
C TYR A 699 11.68 0.57 -8.70
N TYR A 700 10.52 1.22 -8.56
CA TYR A 700 9.85 1.87 -9.68
C TYR A 700 10.44 3.26 -9.88
N ARG A 701 10.10 4.23 -9.02
CA ARG A 701 10.67 5.59 -9.05
C ARG A 701 10.43 6.34 -7.74
N LEU A 702 11.01 7.53 -7.62
CA LEU A 702 10.63 8.49 -6.59
C LEU A 702 9.43 9.28 -7.13
N TRP A 703 8.24 9.13 -6.56
CA TRP A 703 7.04 9.81 -7.06
C TRP A 703 6.58 10.92 -6.12
N SER A 704 5.83 11.86 -6.66
CA SER A 704 5.32 13.03 -5.95
C SER A 704 3.82 12.88 -5.75
N TYR A 705 3.33 13.01 -4.53
CA TYR A 705 1.90 12.87 -4.22
C TYR A 705 1.48 13.83 -3.10
N GLU A 706 0.17 14.10 -3.04
CA GLU A 706 -0.41 14.88 -1.95
C GLU A 706 -0.64 14.00 -0.72
N SER A 707 -0.10 14.43 0.41
CA SER A 707 -0.24 13.73 1.69
C SER A 707 -1.03 14.57 2.70
N ASP A 708 -1.56 13.92 3.73
CA ASP A 708 -2.18 14.61 4.86
C ASP A 708 -1.17 15.46 5.65
N LEU A 709 0.12 15.13 5.57
CA LEU A 709 1.19 15.88 6.22
C LEU A 709 1.50 17.17 5.45
N SER A 710 1.59 17.10 4.12
CA SER A 710 1.93 18.26 3.27
C SER A 710 0.89 19.36 3.36
N GLN A 711 -0.39 19.01 3.48
CA GLN A 711 -1.44 20.01 3.66
C GLN A 711 -1.51 20.62 5.07
N ARG A 712 -1.17 19.86 6.13
CA ARG A 712 -1.14 20.40 7.50
C ARG A 712 -0.05 21.46 7.68
N ALA A 713 1.02 21.37 6.90
CA ALA A 713 2.15 22.28 6.98
C ALA A 713 1.93 23.64 6.28
N GLN A 714 0.68 24.03 5.98
CA GLN A 714 0.30 25.36 5.43
C GLN A 714 1.26 25.87 4.35
N GLY A 715 1.27 25.18 3.20
CA GLY A 715 2.08 25.55 2.03
C GLY A 715 3.16 24.55 1.66
N SER A 716 3.10 23.29 2.09
CA SER A 716 4.12 22.30 1.68
C SER A 716 3.90 21.82 0.25
N SER A 717 5.01 21.75 -0.47
CA SER A 717 5.20 21.01 -1.70
C SER A 717 4.71 19.57 -1.58
N ASN A 718 4.31 18.96 -2.70
CA ASN A 718 3.95 17.56 -2.77
C ASN A 718 5.01 16.68 -2.07
N GLN A 719 4.56 15.66 -1.35
CA GLN A 719 5.46 14.73 -0.67
C GLN A 719 6.14 13.83 -1.71
N LEU A 720 7.45 13.67 -1.61
CA LEU A 720 8.19 12.67 -2.36
C LEU A 720 8.24 11.36 -1.56
N SER A 721 8.04 10.22 -2.24
CA SER A 721 8.18 8.88 -1.64
C SER A 721 8.80 7.91 -2.63
N PRO A 722 9.75 7.06 -2.23
CA PRO A 722 10.15 5.91 -3.02
C PRO A 722 8.94 4.99 -3.28
N LEU A 723 8.69 4.64 -4.53
CA LEU A 723 7.67 3.66 -4.92
C LEU A 723 8.35 2.32 -5.27
N ILE A 724 7.95 1.27 -4.56
CA ILE A 724 8.47 -0.09 -4.76
C ILE A 724 7.32 -1.01 -5.13
N ILE A 725 7.46 -1.75 -6.22
CA ILE A 725 6.54 -2.82 -6.61
C ILE A 725 7.08 -4.11 -6.01
N ALA A 726 6.45 -4.55 -4.93
CA ALA A 726 6.93 -5.66 -4.13
C ALA A 726 6.61 -7.02 -4.79
N THR A 727 7.57 -7.92 -4.67
CA THR A 727 7.49 -9.35 -5.00
C THR A 727 7.17 -10.17 -3.75
N SER A 728 7.72 -9.76 -2.60
CA SER A 728 7.44 -10.39 -1.32
C SER A 728 7.52 -9.36 -0.19
N ILE A 729 6.75 -9.62 0.86
CA ILE A 729 6.80 -8.87 2.10
C ILE A 729 6.79 -9.85 3.25
N ASP A 730 7.85 -9.80 4.04
CA ASP A 730 7.98 -10.61 5.24
C ASP A 730 7.81 -9.76 6.48
N ALA A 731 6.98 -10.23 7.41
CA ALA A 731 6.96 -9.66 8.74
C ALA A 731 8.35 -9.85 9.36
N ARG A 732 8.99 -8.74 9.74
CA ARG A 732 10.15 -8.85 10.60
C ARG A 732 9.59 -9.27 11.95
N LEU A 733 9.73 -10.56 12.27
CA LEU A 733 9.64 -11.00 13.65
C LEU A 733 10.68 -10.15 14.38
N VAL A 734 10.23 -9.08 15.05
CA VAL A 734 10.98 -8.56 16.19
C VAL A 734 11.22 -9.82 16.99
N PRO A 735 12.48 -10.24 17.21
CA PRO A 735 12.69 -11.33 18.14
C PRO A 735 11.95 -10.88 19.39
N GLU A 736 10.91 -11.60 19.82
CA GLU A 736 10.43 -11.55 21.19
C GLU A 736 11.52 -12.13 22.11
N GLY A 737 12.78 -11.79 21.86
CA GLY A 737 13.82 -11.77 22.85
C GLY A 737 13.60 -10.49 23.63
N ASP A 738 12.81 -10.61 24.69
CA ASP A 738 12.96 -9.85 25.93
C ASP A 738 14.42 -9.36 26.02
N PRO A 739 14.72 -8.08 25.70
CA PRO A 739 16.09 -7.66 25.37
C PRO A 739 17.07 -7.96 26.49
N ILE A 740 16.60 -8.12 27.73
CA ILE A 740 17.40 -8.56 28.87
C ILE A 740 16.48 -9.29 29.86
N GLY A 741 15.98 -10.48 29.53
CA GLY A 741 15.43 -11.45 30.50
C GLY A 741 14.63 -10.87 31.67
N VAL A 742 13.79 -9.87 31.44
CA VAL A 742 13.01 -9.16 32.46
C VAL A 742 12.04 -10.13 33.12
N GLY A 743 11.55 -11.13 32.36
CA GLY A 743 10.79 -12.25 32.92
C GLY A 743 11.61 -13.09 33.91
N ARG A 744 12.88 -13.39 33.60
CA ARG A 744 13.77 -14.18 34.48
C ARG A 744 14.22 -13.39 35.70
N ILE A 745 14.47 -12.09 35.55
CA ILE A 745 14.76 -11.17 36.67
C ILE A 745 13.55 -11.07 37.59
N GLY A 746 12.34 -10.96 37.03
CA GLY A 746 11.09 -10.99 37.79
C GLY A 746 10.96 -12.26 38.64
N TRP A 747 11.15 -13.44 38.04
CA TRP A 747 11.11 -14.72 38.77
C TRP A 747 12.23 -14.86 39.82
N LEU A 748 13.43 -14.35 39.57
CA LEU A 748 14.52 -14.34 40.56
C LEU A 748 14.20 -13.43 41.75
N VAL A 749 13.63 -12.24 41.50
CA VAL A 749 13.23 -11.32 42.56
C VAL A 749 12.08 -11.90 43.38
N THR A 750 11.05 -12.44 42.73
CA THR A 750 9.95 -13.12 43.43
C THR A 750 10.46 -14.32 44.23
N GLY A 751 11.37 -15.12 43.67
CA GLY A 751 12.02 -16.24 44.37
C GLY A 751 12.80 -15.79 45.60
N ALA A 752 13.59 -14.73 45.48
CA ALA A 752 14.37 -14.17 46.59
C ALA A 752 13.46 -13.64 47.72
N ILE A 753 12.36 -12.95 47.38
CA ILE A 753 11.38 -12.47 48.35
C ILE A 753 10.70 -13.65 49.08
N LEU A 754 10.31 -14.68 48.34
CA LEU A 754 9.65 -15.86 48.91
C LEU A 754 10.60 -16.62 49.85
N LEU A 755 11.86 -16.78 49.45
CA LEU A 755 12.89 -17.45 50.24
C LEU A 755 13.22 -16.65 51.50
N GLY A 756 13.28 -15.32 51.40
CA GLY A 756 13.40 -14.43 52.56
C GLY A 756 12.22 -14.55 53.54
N ALA A 757 11.00 -14.61 53.03
CA ALA A 757 9.80 -14.79 53.86
C ALA A 757 9.81 -16.16 54.59
N VAL A 758 10.21 -17.23 53.90
CA VAL A 758 10.36 -18.57 54.49
C VAL A 758 11.45 -18.57 55.56
N ALA A 759 12.61 -17.96 55.30
CA ALA A 759 13.70 -17.86 56.27
C ALA A 759 13.26 -17.15 57.56
N ILE A 760 12.52 -16.04 57.45
CA ILE A 760 11.96 -15.32 58.60
C ILE A 760 10.98 -16.20 59.38
N LEU A 761 10.16 -16.98 58.67
CA LEU A 761 9.16 -17.85 59.29
C LEU A 761 9.82 -19.02 60.03
N VAL A 762 10.83 -19.66 59.43
CA VAL A 762 11.66 -20.70 60.04
C VAL A 762 12.40 -20.16 61.27
N TRP A 763 13.02 -18.99 61.17
CA TRP A 763 13.72 -18.34 62.29
C TRP A 763 12.77 -18.12 63.48
N ASN A 764 11.57 -17.59 63.23
CA ASN A 764 10.55 -17.38 64.26
C ASN A 764 10.05 -18.69 64.88
N LEU A 765 9.87 -19.74 64.09
CA LEU A 765 9.49 -21.07 64.61
C LEU A 765 10.59 -21.69 65.48
N THR A 766 11.85 -21.48 65.10
CA THR A 766 13.00 -22.04 65.82
C THR A 766 13.23 -21.33 67.16
N ASN A 767 13.10 -19.99 67.19
CA ASN A 767 13.22 -19.23 68.43
C ASN A 767 12.07 -19.51 69.41
N ARG A 768 10.85 -19.74 68.93
CA ARG A 768 9.73 -20.18 69.77
C ARG A 768 9.98 -21.50 70.48
N ARG A 769 10.77 -22.40 69.88
CA ARG A 769 11.16 -23.66 70.53
C ARG A 769 12.20 -23.41 71.62
N ARG A 770 13.19 -22.54 71.38
CA ARG A 770 14.21 -22.19 72.38
C ARG A 770 13.63 -21.47 73.61
N ASP A 771 12.65 -20.60 73.43
CA ASP A 771 11.97 -19.93 74.56
C ASP A 771 11.16 -20.90 75.44
N ARG A 772 10.61 -21.99 74.86
CA ARG A 772 9.93 -23.04 75.64
C ARG A 772 10.90 -23.86 76.50
N PHE A 773 12.13 -24.07 76.03
CA PHE A 773 13.17 -24.73 76.83
C PHE A 773 13.78 -23.81 77.90
N ALA A 774 13.93 -22.51 77.61
CA ALA A 774 14.40 -21.53 78.59
C ALA A 774 13.40 -21.27 79.73
N GLY A 775 12.10 -21.48 79.50
CA GLY A 775 11.06 -21.37 80.54
C GLY A 775 11.09 -22.48 81.60
N LEU A 776 11.72 -23.62 81.31
CA LEU A 776 11.83 -24.77 82.22
C LEU A 776 13.06 -24.73 83.13
N SER A 777 13.98 -23.77 82.91
CA SER A 777 15.22 -23.62 83.68
C SER A 777 15.22 -22.42 84.62
N ARG A 778 14.05 -21.86 84.98
CA ARG A 778 13.97 -20.85 86.04
C ARG A 778 14.07 -21.57 87.41
N PRO A 779 15.16 -21.38 88.17
CA PRO A 779 15.20 -21.85 89.56
C PRO A 779 14.07 -21.16 90.34
N GLU A 780 13.45 -21.92 91.24
CA GLU A 780 12.40 -21.41 92.13
C GLU A 780 12.87 -20.14 92.84
N PRO A 781 11.99 -19.14 93.02
CA PRO A 781 12.30 -18.02 93.89
C PRO A 781 12.47 -18.55 95.31
N GLU A 782 13.70 -18.53 95.80
CA GLU A 782 14.04 -18.78 97.19
C GLU A 782 13.17 -17.88 98.08
N PHE A 783 12.29 -18.52 98.85
CA PHE A 783 11.34 -17.88 99.75
C PHE A 783 12.13 -17.31 100.93
N ASP A 784 12.56 -16.05 100.82
CA ASP A 784 13.27 -15.34 101.89
C ASP A 784 12.31 -15.04 103.06
N LEU A 785 12.25 -15.99 104.00
CA LEU A 785 11.45 -15.92 105.23
C LEU A 785 11.97 -14.90 106.26
N ASN A 786 13.06 -14.16 105.98
CA ASN A 786 13.62 -13.19 106.92
C ASN A 786 13.13 -11.74 106.75
N ARG A 787 12.08 -11.50 105.95
CA ARG A 787 11.52 -10.15 105.73
C ARG A 787 10.33 -9.76 106.61
N LEU A 788 10.07 -10.48 107.70
CA LEU A 788 9.22 -9.99 108.78
C LEU A 788 10.09 -9.34 109.87
N LYS A 789 10.30 -8.03 109.76
CA LYS A 789 10.55 -7.21 110.95
C LYS A 789 9.32 -6.34 111.23
N PRO A 790 8.82 -6.33 112.46
CA PRO A 790 7.81 -5.40 112.93
C PRO A 790 8.47 -4.03 113.16
N ASP A 791 7.72 -2.96 112.92
CA ASP A 791 7.69 -1.73 113.73
C ASP A 791 7.07 -0.59 112.92
N ASP A 792 5.74 -0.56 112.88
CA ASP A 792 5.00 0.70 112.99
C ASP A 792 4.71 0.91 114.49
N GLN A 793 5.63 1.60 115.16
CA GLN A 793 5.31 2.38 116.35
C GLN A 793 5.74 3.83 116.11
N GLN A 794 4.77 4.73 116.27
CA GLN A 794 4.89 6.19 116.45
C GLN A 794 5.25 7.05 115.23
N ARG A 795 4.23 7.59 114.53
CA ARG A 795 3.70 8.96 114.69
C ARG A 795 2.65 9.29 113.65
#